data_AF-A0AA88ZMW0-F1
#
_entry.id   AF-A0AA88ZMW0-F1
#
_cell.length_a   1.000
_cell.length_b   1.000
_cell.length_c   1.000
_cell.angle_alpha   90.00
_cell.angle_beta   90.00
_cell.angle_gamma   90.00
#
_symmetry.space_group_name_H-M   'P 1'
#
loop_
_entity.id
_entity.type
_entity.pdbx_description
1 polymer ?
#
loop_
_entity_poly.entity_id
_entity_poly.type
_entity_poly.pdbx_seq_one_letter_code
_entity_poly.pdbx_strand_id
1 'polypeptide(L)'
;MNIKRLPLLLFLLFSHSLIVAQTLYVATDGNDTNDGSIANPYKTFSKAITEMSAGDVCIIRGGIYEEELTINKSGTAGSYLTFKAAEGENVQIKATSYINGWQPHSGSIFKTIVDIPIESRFRAIYHNDEYMDLARWPNNTDNNRWTINSTPVIDGDGTHFMVDNLPNIDWTGGLVYYLGAHSGTSWTRSITSNTAARINYTGVDITKWPFNPHNPTVWRDNPGNNRGQLYLFNKLEALDYAREWYYEETTKTLYFQTADGSIPEDNTVAYARNKYTAQLYGNYIKLEGLNFFGGSLKIHNNADNNQVINCQIIHGSEGHDSLTNTSAQAGEAAIEVLGDNTVISGCIIDHSAVSGILIAGWAASNGIIEKNKISNIDYIGIHASPIRTSASNMKILKNTIFNTGRDGMYVNGLNSEVAYNDVSASQKINSDSGIFYTVGNADLKNIEIHHNWFHDATAPTYSHAIGSPGKAAGIYLDNNSKGYTVHHNVIWNISWSGYQVNWNNTNLDFYHNTIWNAERAMDSWVNGYTQENNKIYNNYSNIGDWFSETTSDFDIQDNLINSISPFEDADASNFMPITGSPVVDKAQIIAEFPKPYKGIAPDIGAYELGGTRWTAGINAVEDTGEGISWSVLKTQFLITTSSETCPNQHNGKLHIEADFSENYTLNFNGSDTTFTKDTLFENLDHGTYDFCISIIGNTESQCFSIEIKEANEITGKSVVSLNKLSVKIEKGTAPFHIIVNEKLLFQTNENSFDVAVSHGDIVKVTSSAQCEGTLSKSIEILEDIVAYPNPTSGIFQISVPKNEHQITIDLYHINSQLVSSKPYLVTNGKVNLNLVGEPSGVYIVKINGKNPSAIQILKN
;
A
#
# COMPACT_ATOMS: atom_id res chain seq x y z
N MET A 1 -57.70 78.27 14.76
CA MET A 1 -58.33 76.94 14.63
C MET A 1 -57.29 76.02 14.01
N ASN A 2 -56.80 75.06 14.79
CA ASN A 2 -55.57 74.31 14.52
C ASN A 2 -55.76 73.23 13.44
N ILE A 3 -54.91 73.26 12.40
CA ILE A 3 -54.76 72.22 11.39
C ILE A 3 -53.93 71.08 12.02
N LYS A 4 -54.56 69.93 12.29
CA LYS A 4 -53.87 68.72 12.74
C LYS A 4 -53.26 68.01 11.52
N ARG A 5 -51.93 67.90 11.49
CA ARG A 5 -51.16 67.03 10.59
C ARG A 5 -51.26 65.58 11.10
N LEU A 6 -51.60 64.66 10.20
CA LEU A 6 -51.57 63.21 10.42
C LEU A 6 -50.21 62.67 9.92
N PRO A 7 -49.45 61.88 10.70
CA PRO A 7 -48.16 61.37 10.26
C PRO A 7 -48.34 60.11 9.38
N LEU A 8 -47.63 60.08 8.25
CA LEU A 8 -47.50 58.95 7.35
C LEU A 8 -46.51 57.95 7.98
N LEU A 9 -46.99 56.79 8.43
CA LEU A 9 -46.16 55.70 8.95
C LEU A 9 -45.61 54.89 7.77
N LEU A 10 -44.29 54.96 7.54
CA LEU A 10 -43.57 54.18 6.52
C LEU A 10 -43.29 52.77 7.08
N PHE A 11 -43.95 51.75 6.54
CA PHE A 11 -43.66 50.34 6.85
C PHE A 11 -42.40 49.90 6.10
N LEU A 12 -41.28 49.76 6.82
CA LEU A 12 -40.06 49.10 6.33
C LEU A 12 -40.29 47.58 6.38
N LEU A 13 -40.59 46.98 5.23
CA LEU A 13 -40.56 45.53 5.03
C LEU A 13 -39.10 45.06 5.03
N PHE A 14 -38.62 44.51 6.15
CA PHE A 14 -37.40 43.71 6.17
C PHE A 14 -37.70 42.36 5.51
N SER A 15 -37.43 42.27 4.21
CA SER A 15 -37.32 40.97 3.51
C SER A 15 -36.15 40.20 4.11
N HIS A 16 -36.44 39.29 5.04
CA HIS A 16 -35.50 38.28 5.48
C HIS A 16 -35.36 37.29 4.32
N SER A 17 -34.36 37.49 3.47
CA SER A 17 -33.92 36.46 2.53
C SER A 17 -33.50 35.25 3.37
N LEU A 18 -34.27 34.17 3.31
CA LEU A 18 -33.82 32.86 3.77
C LEU A 18 -32.60 32.50 2.91
N ILE A 19 -31.40 32.62 3.46
CA ILE A 19 -30.16 32.18 2.81
C ILE A 19 -30.16 30.66 2.93
N VAL A 20 -30.58 29.98 1.86
CA VAL A 20 -30.46 28.54 1.71
C VAL A 20 -29.07 28.27 1.13
N ALA A 21 -28.32 27.37 1.73
CA ALA A 21 -27.05 26.89 1.19
C ALA A 21 -27.23 26.40 -0.25
N GLN A 22 -26.46 26.95 -1.19
CA GLN A 22 -26.49 26.56 -2.58
C GLN A 22 -25.60 25.33 -2.82
N THR A 23 -26.03 24.47 -3.75
CA THR A 23 -25.18 23.41 -4.29
C THR A 23 -24.77 23.78 -5.72
N LEU A 24 -23.46 23.88 -5.95
CA LEU A 24 -22.85 24.15 -7.25
C LEU A 24 -22.08 22.92 -7.74
N TYR A 25 -21.93 22.77 -9.05
CA TYR A 25 -21.25 21.64 -9.68
C TYR A 25 -20.10 22.12 -10.57
N VAL A 26 -18.98 21.40 -10.51
CA VAL A 26 -17.82 21.58 -11.40
C VAL A 26 -17.57 20.28 -12.15
N ALA A 27 -17.37 20.33 -13.47
CA ALA A 27 -17.11 19.16 -14.32
C ALA A 27 -16.08 19.47 -15.41
N THR A 28 -15.28 18.48 -15.81
CA THR A 28 -14.25 18.66 -16.86
C THR A 28 -14.82 19.04 -18.23
N ASP A 29 -16.07 18.65 -18.50
CA ASP A 29 -16.86 18.97 -19.69
C ASP A 29 -17.82 20.15 -19.48
N GLY A 30 -17.74 20.84 -18.33
CA GLY A 30 -18.54 22.01 -17.99
C GLY A 30 -18.17 23.28 -18.77
N ASN A 31 -18.87 24.38 -18.45
CA ASN A 31 -18.61 25.71 -19.01
C ASN A 31 -18.86 26.81 -17.96
N ASP A 32 -17.95 27.77 -17.83
CA ASP A 32 -18.06 28.85 -16.84
C ASP A 32 -19.17 29.87 -17.15
N THR A 33 -19.80 29.79 -18.33
CA THR A 33 -21.03 30.54 -18.65
C THR A 33 -22.30 29.85 -18.16
N ASN A 34 -22.21 28.62 -17.64
CA ASN A 34 -23.36 27.88 -17.13
C ASN A 34 -23.86 28.45 -15.80
N ASP A 35 -24.91 27.86 -15.22
CA ASP A 35 -25.50 28.28 -13.95
C ASP A 35 -24.98 27.50 -12.73
N GLY A 36 -24.06 26.55 -12.94
CA GLY A 36 -23.48 25.73 -11.86
C GLY A 36 -24.41 24.63 -11.36
N SER A 37 -25.54 24.39 -12.02
CA SER A 37 -26.43 23.27 -11.70
C SER A 37 -25.82 21.92 -12.12
N ILE A 38 -26.38 20.81 -11.63
CA ILE A 38 -25.94 19.46 -12.03
C ILE A 38 -26.04 19.23 -13.55
N ALA A 39 -27.03 19.85 -14.21
CA ALA A 39 -27.25 19.73 -15.65
C ALA A 39 -26.33 20.64 -16.46
N ASN A 40 -25.92 21.78 -15.90
CA ASN A 40 -25.02 22.74 -16.53
C ASN A 40 -23.92 23.14 -15.52
N PRO A 41 -22.93 22.27 -15.27
CA PRO A 41 -21.87 22.54 -14.30
C PRO A 41 -20.90 23.61 -14.82
N TYR A 42 -20.24 24.29 -13.88
CA TYR A 42 -19.08 25.13 -14.20
C TYR A 42 -17.89 24.27 -14.66
N LYS A 43 -16.93 24.89 -15.34
CA LYS A 43 -15.70 24.22 -15.79
C LYS A 43 -14.58 24.35 -14.76
N THR A 44 -14.45 25.53 -14.14
CA THR A 44 -13.32 25.86 -13.27
C THR A 44 -13.69 25.94 -11.80
N PHE A 45 -12.73 25.64 -10.93
CA PHE A 45 -12.86 25.87 -9.49
C PHE A 45 -13.01 27.37 -9.20
N SER A 46 -12.22 28.20 -9.88
CA SER A 46 -12.27 29.66 -9.73
C SER A 46 -13.67 30.24 -9.93
N LYS A 47 -14.40 29.75 -10.93
CA LYS A 47 -15.78 30.18 -11.19
C LYS A 47 -16.71 29.78 -10.04
N ALA A 48 -16.68 28.52 -9.60
CA ALA A 48 -17.49 28.07 -8.48
C ALA A 48 -17.21 28.87 -7.21
N ILE A 49 -15.94 29.05 -6.84
CA ILE A 49 -15.51 29.82 -5.66
C ILE A 49 -16.04 31.27 -5.73
N THR A 50 -16.03 31.90 -6.91
CA THR A 50 -16.53 33.26 -7.10
C THR A 50 -18.03 33.39 -6.78
N GLU A 51 -18.82 32.37 -7.04
CA GLU A 51 -20.27 32.37 -6.76
C GLU A 51 -20.61 31.92 -5.34
N MET A 52 -19.77 31.07 -4.73
CA MET A 52 -20.03 30.54 -3.39
C MET A 52 -20.04 31.60 -2.28
N SER A 53 -20.91 31.38 -1.30
CA SER A 53 -21.05 32.08 -0.02
C SER A 53 -21.03 31.07 1.14
N ALA A 54 -20.86 31.55 2.37
CA ALA A 54 -20.76 30.68 3.55
C ALA A 54 -21.95 29.70 3.65
N GLY A 55 -21.64 28.41 3.82
CA GLY A 55 -22.61 27.31 3.84
C GLY A 55 -22.78 26.58 2.51
N ASP A 56 -22.30 27.14 1.40
CA ASP A 56 -22.44 26.53 0.07
C ASP A 56 -21.56 25.28 -0.11
N VAL A 57 -22.03 24.39 -0.98
CA VAL A 57 -21.36 23.13 -1.32
C VAL A 57 -21.04 23.11 -2.82
N CYS A 58 -19.77 22.90 -3.15
CA CYS A 58 -19.30 22.60 -4.50
C CYS A 58 -19.09 21.09 -4.63
N ILE A 59 -19.89 20.47 -5.51
CA ILE A 59 -19.78 19.05 -5.89
C ILE A 59 -18.93 18.96 -7.17
N ILE A 60 -17.78 18.31 -7.07
CA ILE A 60 -16.85 18.13 -8.19
C ILE A 60 -17.12 16.77 -8.83
N ARG A 61 -17.41 16.76 -10.13
CA ARG A 61 -17.63 15.54 -10.91
C ARG A 61 -16.32 14.80 -11.18
N GLY A 62 -16.42 13.51 -11.49
CA GLY A 62 -15.28 12.65 -11.76
C GLY A 62 -14.47 13.13 -12.96
N GLY A 63 -13.15 13.08 -12.84
CA GLY A 63 -12.24 13.56 -13.87
C GLY A 63 -10.88 13.97 -13.32
N ILE A 64 -9.99 14.33 -14.23
CA ILE A 64 -8.65 14.86 -13.93
C ILE A 64 -8.67 16.38 -14.11
N TYR A 65 -8.31 17.10 -13.06
CA TYR A 65 -8.24 18.55 -13.01
C TYR A 65 -6.78 18.96 -12.82
N GLU A 66 -6.24 19.70 -13.78
CA GLU A 66 -4.90 20.32 -13.67
C GLU A 66 -4.96 21.77 -13.13
N GLU A 67 -6.16 22.28 -12.84
CA GLU A 67 -6.36 23.55 -12.14
C GLU A 67 -6.04 23.38 -10.64
N GLU A 68 -5.21 24.26 -10.10
CA GLU A 68 -4.97 24.29 -8.65
C GLU A 68 -6.21 24.78 -7.91
N LEU A 69 -6.64 24.07 -6.86
CA LEU A 69 -7.78 24.47 -6.02
C LEU A 69 -7.37 25.56 -5.02
N THR A 70 -7.48 26.83 -5.43
CA THR A 70 -7.20 27.99 -4.57
C THR A 70 -8.48 28.59 -3.98
N ILE A 71 -8.66 28.45 -2.66
CA ILE A 71 -9.87 28.91 -1.96
C ILE A 71 -9.53 30.15 -1.12
N ASN A 72 -10.00 31.31 -1.58
CA ASN A 72 -9.77 32.63 -0.97
C ASN A 72 -11.01 33.24 -0.30
N LYS A 73 -12.05 32.43 -0.08
CA LYS A 73 -13.26 32.81 0.65
C LYS A 73 -13.38 31.99 1.92
N SER A 74 -14.13 32.53 2.88
CA SER A 74 -14.40 31.87 4.17
C SER A 74 -15.86 31.43 4.26
N GLY A 75 -16.07 30.30 4.91
CA GLY A 75 -17.35 29.97 5.53
C GLY A 75 -17.53 30.72 6.86
N THR A 76 -18.45 30.23 7.68
CA THR A 76 -18.62 30.67 9.07
C THR A 76 -18.82 29.47 9.99
N ALA A 77 -18.74 29.68 11.30
CA ALA A 77 -19.03 28.64 12.27
C ALA A 77 -20.43 28.03 12.01
N GLY A 78 -20.48 26.72 11.78
CA GLY A 78 -21.71 25.98 11.44
C GLY A 78 -22.11 26.00 9.96
N SER A 79 -21.46 26.84 9.13
CA SER A 79 -21.75 27.00 7.70
C SER A 79 -20.45 27.02 6.90
N TYR A 80 -19.83 25.84 6.78
CA TYR A 80 -18.58 25.66 6.04
C TYR A 80 -18.77 25.89 4.54
N LEU A 81 -17.75 26.42 3.87
CA LEU A 81 -17.61 26.27 2.42
C LEU A 81 -17.10 24.85 2.15
N THR A 82 -17.92 24.02 1.49
CA THR A 82 -17.57 22.61 1.29
C THR A 82 -17.23 22.34 -0.17
N PHE A 83 -16.10 21.67 -0.41
CA PHE A 83 -15.69 21.16 -1.72
C PHE A 83 -15.57 19.65 -1.60
N LYS A 84 -16.39 18.90 -2.35
CA LYS A 84 -16.42 17.45 -2.23
C LYS A 84 -16.58 16.74 -3.56
N ALA A 85 -16.07 15.53 -3.66
CA ALA A 85 -16.32 14.65 -4.79
C ALA A 85 -17.81 14.32 -4.92
N ALA A 86 -18.28 14.15 -6.15
CA ALA A 86 -19.57 13.55 -6.43
C ALA A 86 -19.59 12.09 -5.96
N GLU A 87 -20.75 11.64 -5.49
CA GLU A 87 -20.89 10.32 -4.87
C GLU A 87 -20.51 9.19 -5.86
N GLY A 88 -19.57 8.34 -5.44
CA GLY A 88 -19.06 7.22 -6.26
C GLY A 88 -18.15 7.63 -7.43
N GLU A 89 -17.86 8.92 -7.61
CA GLU A 89 -16.99 9.41 -8.68
C GLU A 89 -15.57 9.66 -8.18
N ASN A 90 -14.58 9.37 -9.01
CA ASN A 90 -13.16 9.64 -8.73
C ASN A 90 -12.78 11.00 -9.30
N VAL A 91 -12.50 11.99 -8.44
CA VAL A 91 -11.95 13.29 -8.87
C VAL A 91 -10.49 13.41 -8.44
N GLN A 92 -9.63 13.68 -9.41
CA GLN A 92 -8.19 13.82 -9.24
C GLN A 92 -7.77 15.25 -9.56
N ILE A 93 -7.20 15.94 -8.58
CA ILE A 93 -6.58 17.26 -8.75
C ILE A 93 -5.07 17.03 -8.84
N LYS A 94 -4.52 17.10 -10.05
CA LYS A 94 -3.11 16.82 -10.33
C LYS A 94 -2.32 18.11 -10.47
N ALA A 95 -1.19 18.21 -9.77
CA ALA A 95 -0.19 19.27 -9.97
C ALA A 95 0.80 18.93 -11.10
N THR A 96 0.45 17.96 -11.94
CA THR A 96 1.28 17.44 -13.03
C THR A 96 0.61 17.64 -14.38
N SER A 97 1.40 17.69 -15.46
CA SER A 97 0.89 17.67 -16.83
C SER A 97 1.62 16.62 -17.68
N TYR A 98 0.92 16.03 -18.64
CA TYR A 98 1.49 15.00 -19.52
C TYR A 98 2.47 15.57 -20.55
N ILE A 99 3.43 14.74 -20.95
CA ILE A 99 4.50 15.04 -21.91
C ILE A 99 4.40 14.06 -23.08
N ASN A 100 4.33 14.60 -24.29
CA ASN A 100 4.19 13.85 -25.53
C ASN A 100 5.32 14.19 -26.52
N GLY A 101 5.29 13.58 -27.70
CA GLY A 101 6.17 13.95 -28.81
C GLY A 101 7.62 13.49 -28.65
N TRP A 102 7.84 12.41 -27.91
CA TRP A 102 9.15 11.81 -27.65
C TRP A 102 9.89 11.45 -28.95
N GLN A 103 11.19 11.73 -28.96
CA GLN A 103 12.10 11.40 -30.06
C GLN A 103 13.29 10.59 -29.54
N PRO A 104 13.85 9.66 -30.33
CA PRO A 104 15.10 8.99 -29.96
C PRO A 104 16.24 9.99 -29.69
N HIS A 105 17.02 9.76 -28.65
CA HIS A 105 18.28 10.47 -28.40
C HIS A 105 19.50 9.57 -28.66
N SER A 106 19.69 8.54 -27.84
CA SER A 106 20.80 7.57 -27.94
C SER A 106 20.47 6.33 -27.12
N GLY A 107 20.73 5.13 -27.65
CA GLY A 107 20.39 3.88 -26.96
C GLY A 107 18.90 3.81 -26.58
N SER A 108 18.63 3.58 -25.31
CA SER A 108 17.28 3.56 -24.70
C SER A 108 16.84 4.92 -24.13
N ILE A 109 17.56 6.00 -24.46
CA ILE A 109 17.25 7.35 -23.99
C ILE A 109 16.45 8.08 -25.07
N PHE A 110 15.34 8.69 -24.64
CA PHE A 110 14.45 9.50 -25.45
C PHE A 110 14.45 10.94 -24.95
N LYS A 111 14.05 11.87 -25.82
CA LYS A 111 13.96 13.28 -25.46
C LYS A 111 12.77 13.98 -26.07
N THR A 112 12.37 15.09 -25.46
CA THR A 112 11.31 15.98 -25.95
C THR A 112 11.55 17.41 -25.47
N ILE A 113 10.91 18.38 -26.11
CA ILE A 113 10.96 19.78 -25.70
C ILE A 113 9.74 20.05 -24.82
N VAL A 114 9.98 20.49 -23.59
CA VAL A 114 8.95 20.80 -22.60
C VAL A 114 9.45 21.91 -21.70
N ASP A 115 8.62 22.92 -21.42
CA ASP A 115 8.96 23.95 -20.43
C ASP A 115 8.40 23.52 -19.05
N ILE A 116 9.31 23.23 -18.13
CA ILE A 116 8.99 22.86 -16.74
C ILE A 116 9.13 24.12 -15.86
N PRO A 117 8.01 24.78 -15.48
CA PRO A 117 8.03 26.11 -14.89
C PRO A 117 8.29 26.13 -13.38
N ILE A 118 8.38 24.96 -12.74
CA ILE A 118 8.63 24.83 -11.30
C ILE A 118 10.14 24.92 -10.99
N GLU A 119 10.47 25.43 -9.79
CA GLU A 119 11.84 25.50 -9.30
C GLU A 119 12.51 24.13 -9.34
N SER A 120 13.81 24.11 -9.66
CA SER A 120 14.57 22.86 -9.88
C SER A 120 14.45 21.85 -8.74
N ARG A 121 14.39 22.35 -7.50
CA ARG A 121 14.25 21.54 -6.29
C ARG A 121 12.98 20.68 -6.25
N PHE A 122 11.89 21.16 -6.83
CA PHE A 122 10.58 20.49 -6.81
C PHE A 122 10.26 19.75 -8.10
N ARG A 123 11.22 19.66 -9.02
CA ARG A 123 10.99 18.94 -10.28
C ARG A 123 10.90 17.45 -10.00
N ALA A 124 9.86 16.86 -10.56
CA ALA A 124 9.60 15.44 -10.53
C ALA A 124 9.10 15.01 -11.90
N ILE A 125 9.50 13.81 -12.32
CA ILE A 125 8.98 13.13 -13.51
C ILE A 125 8.31 11.85 -13.05
N TYR A 126 7.16 11.55 -13.64
CA TYR A 126 6.40 10.34 -13.40
C TYR A 126 6.21 9.59 -14.71
N HIS A 127 6.24 8.26 -14.66
CA HIS A 127 5.90 7.40 -15.79
C HIS A 127 4.87 6.37 -15.34
N ASN A 128 3.65 6.45 -15.86
CA ASN A 128 2.47 5.72 -15.37
C ASN A 128 2.21 5.96 -13.87
N ASP A 129 2.22 7.24 -13.48
CA ASP A 129 2.07 7.72 -12.10
C ASP A 129 3.18 7.25 -11.12
N GLU A 130 4.19 6.51 -11.56
CA GLU A 130 5.37 6.14 -10.77
C GLU A 130 6.45 7.22 -10.83
N TYR A 131 7.01 7.62 -9.68
CA TYR A 131 8.09 8.61 -9.62
C TYR A 131 9.43 8.07 -10.18
N MET A 132 10.09 8.86 -11.01
CA MET A 132 11.34 8.55 -11.72
C MET A 132 12.55 9.26 -11.09
N ASP A 133 13.71 8.61 -11.10
CA ASP A 133 14.93 9.12 -10.48
C ASP A 133 15.63 10.17 -11.35
N LEU A 134 16.14 11.24 -10.75
CA LEU A 134 17.14 12.06 -11.44
C LEU A 134 18.35 11.18 -11.76
N ALA A 135 18.86 11.31 -12.99
CA ALA A 135 20.06 10.63 -13.47
C ALA A 135 21.19 10.74 -12.44
N ARG A 136 21.70 9.60 -11.97
CA ARG A 136 22.53 9.51 -10.76
C ARG A 136 23.62 8.47 -10.87
N TRP A 137 24.61 8.57 -9.98
CA TRP A 137 25.59 7.54 -9.74
C TRP A 137 25.86 7.39 -8.23
N PRO A 138 25.89 6.17 -7.69
CA PRO A 138 25.51 4.92 -8.34
C PRO A 138 24.01 4.84 -8.70
N ASN A 139 23.67 3.97 -9.63
CA ASN A 139 22.31 3.78 -10.15
C ASN A 139 21.41 3.14 -9.09
N ASN A 140 20.13 3.47 -9.09
CA ASN A 140 19.12 2.83 -8.26
C ASN A 140 18.73 1.45 -8.85
N THR A 141 19.57 0.44 -8.61
CA THR A 141 19.47 -0.85 -9.32
C THR A 141 18.29 -1.73 -8.89
N ASP A 142 17.73 -1.51 -7.71
CA ASP A 142 16.63 -2.28 -7.13
C ASP A 142 15.29 -1.53 -7.12
N ASN A 143 15.28 -0.27 -7.58
CA ASN A 143 14.11 0.61 -7.59
C ASN A 143 13.45 0.72 -6.19
N ASN A 144 14.26 0.68 -5.13
CA ASN A 144 13.77 0.76 -3.76
C ASN A 144 14.28 2.05 -3.11
N ARG A 145 13.37 2.94 -2.69
CA ARG A 145 13.76 4.23 -2.09
C ARG A 145 14.38 4.10 -0.69
N TRP A 146 14.21 2.95 -0.05
CA TRP A 146 14.81 2.67 1.26
C TRP A 146 16.26 2.19 1.16
N THR A 147 16.72 1.81 -0.02
CA THR A 147 18.12 1.51 -0.30
C THR A 147 18.77 2.72 -0.97
N ILE A 148 19.73 3.34 -0.27
CA ILE A 148 20.32 4.60 -0.74
C ILE A 148 21.08 4.40 -2.07
N ASN A 149 21.55 3.19 -2.38
CA ASN A 149 22.33 2.85 -3.58
C ASN A 149 23.53 3.82 -3.75
N SER A 150 24.39 3.85 -2.74
CA SER A 150 25.44 4.85 -2.55
C SER A 150 26.84 4.27 -2.73
N THR A 151 27.84 5.14 -2.67
CA THR A 151 29.26 4.77 -2.51
C THR A 151 29.82 5.33 -1.20
N PRO A 152 30.71 4.60 -0.50
CA PRO A 152 31.34 5.09 0.73
C PRO A 152 32.27 6.29 0.48
N VAL A 153 32.32 7.21 1.43
CA VAL A 153 33.30 8.31 1.46
C VAL A 153 34.60 7.83 2.12
N ILE A 154 35.74 8.18 1.52
CA ILE A 154 37.07 7.72 1.95
C ILE A 154 37.78 8.77 2.81
N ASP A 155 37.61 10.03 2.46
CA ASP A 155 38.14 11.19 3.20
C ASP A 155 37.37 12.46 2.78
N GLY A 156 37.61 13.57 3.46
CA GLY A 156 37.03 14.85 3.09
C GLY A 156 37.00 15.85 4.23
N ASP A 157 36.44 17.02 3.95
CA ASP A 157 36.22 18.09 4.92
C ASP A 157 34.90 18.83 4.65
N GLY A 158 34.73 20.04 5.19
CA GLY A 158 33.52 20.84 4.96
C GLY A 158 33.31 21.33 3.52
N THR A 159 34.23 21.08 2.59
CA THR A 159 34.22 21.62 1.23
C THR A 159 34.44 20.58 0.13
N HIS A 160 34.89 19.38 0.47
CA HIS A 160 35.11 18.33 -0.51
C HIS A 160 34.99 16.90 0.07
N PHE A 161 34.72 15.96 -0.83
CA PHE A 161 34.79 14.52 -0.58
C PHE A 161 35.89 13.87 -1.43
N MET A 162 36.51 12.84 -0.87
CA MET A 162 37.35 11.87 -1.59
C MET A 162 36.58 10.56 -1.75
N VAL A 163 36.51 10.06 -2.98
CA VAL A 163 35.67 8.91 -3.36
C VAL A 163 36.41 8.10 -4.42
N ASP A 164 36.34 6.77 -4.33
CA ASP A 164 36.92 5.86 -5.33
C ASP A 164 35.96 5.63 -6.49
N ASN A 165 36.51 5.23 -7.64
CA ASN A 165 35.77 4.77 -8.83
C ASN A 165 34.75 5.79 -9.35
N LEU A 166 35.03 7.08 -9.20
CA LEU A 166 34.17 8.12 -9.76
C LEU A 166 34.11 7.99 -11.29
N PRO A 167 32.90 8.00 -11.90
CA PRO A 167 32.77 8.03 -13.36
C PRO A 167 33.46 9.25 -13.95
N ASN A 168 34.00 9.10 -15.16
CA ASN A 168 34.64 10.18 -15.91
C ASN A 168 33.60 11.15 -16.50
N ILE A 169 32.89 11.84 -15.62
CA ILE A 169 31.86 12.85 -15.89
C ILE A 169 32.32 14.16 -15.26
N ASP A 170 32.07 15.28 -15.95
CA ASP A 170 32.16 16.60 -15.34
C ASP A 170 30.91 16.83 -14.48
N TRP A 171 31.07 16.65 -13.18
CA TRP A 171 29.99 16.79 -12.20
C TRP A 171 29.71 18.24 -11.83
N THR A 172 30.43 19.22 -12.39
CA THR A 172 30.18 20.64 -12.13
C THR A 172 28.73 21.01 -12.45
N GLY A 173 28.06 21.68 -11.51
CA GLY A 173 26.64 22.03 -11.60
C GLY A 173 25.67 20.89 -11.27
N GLY A 174 26.16 19.66 -11.11
CA GLY A 174 25.41 18.55 -10.53
C GLY A 174 25.24 18.69 -9.01
N LEU A 175 24.65 17.68 -8.39
CA LEU A 175 24.32 17.66 -6.98
C LEU A 175 24.95 16.44 -6.29
N VAL A 176 25.29 16.60 -5.01
CA VAL A 176 25.72 15.50 -4.13
C VAL A 176 24.73 15.37 -2.97
N TYR A 177 24.20 14.17 -2.80
CA TYR A 177 23.52 13.75 -1.58
C TYR A 177 24.54 13.06 -0.68
N TYR A 178 24.57 13.39 0.60
CA TYR A 178 25.47 12.76 1.56
C TYR A 178 24.74 12.39 2.85
N LEU A 179 24.90 11.14 3.28
CA LEU A 179 24.51 10.66 4.59
C LEU A 179 25.78 10.41 5.42
N GLY A 180 25.94 11.13 6.52
CA GLY A 180 27.14 11.03 7.36
C GLY A 180 27.28 9.69 8.07
N ALA A 181 28.48 9.36 8.54
CA ALA A 181 28.77 8.12 9.28
C ALA A 181 27.91 7.95 10.55
N HIS A 182 27.50 9.07 11.16
CA HIS A 182 26.55 9.08 12.27
C HIS A 182 25.14 8.62 11.85
N SER A 183 24.79 8.77 10.58
CA SER A 183 23.48 8.40 9.99
C SER A 183 22.25 9.09 10.60
N GLY A 184 22.42 10.16 11.38
CA GLY A 184 21.31 10.90 12.00
C GLY A 184 20.51 11.78 11.05
N THR A 185 21.14 12.28 9.98
CA THR A 185 20.50 13.02 8.89
C THR A 185 21.41 13.04 7.68
N SER A 186 20.81 13.16 6.50
CA SER A 186 21.49 13.51 5.26
C SER A 186 21.51 15.02 5.01
N TRP A 187 22.18 15.45 3.94
CA TRP A 187 22.07 16.78 3.36
C TRP A 187 22.52 16.77 1.89
N THR A 188 22.08 17.78 1.11
CA THR A 188 22.42 17.92 -0.32
C THR A 188 23.16 19.23 -0.63
N ARG A 189 24.17 19.19 -1.52
CA ARG A 189 24.91 20.39 -1.99
C ARG A 189 25.17 20.39 -3.49
N SER A 190 25.34 21.59 -4.04
CA SER A 190 25.83 21.78 -5.41
C SER A 190 27.31 21.43 -5.53
N ILE A 191 27.67 20.73 -6.61
CA ILE A 191 29.04 20.40 -6.96
C ILE A 191 29.66 21.57 -7.73
N THR A 192 30.84 22.02 -7.29
CA THR A 192 31.54 23.18 -7.86
C THR A 192 32.66 22.78 -8.82
N SER A 193 33.22 21.58 -8.65
CA SER A 193 34.20 20.95 -9.56
C SER A 193 34.50 19.53 -9.10
N ASN A 194 35.09 18.71 -9.98
CA ASN A 194 35.62 17.41 -9.61
C ASN A 194 36.97 17.08 -10.28
N THR A 195 37.64 16.08 -9.73
CA THR A 195 38.70 15.29 -10.38
C THR A 195 38.27 13.82 -10.37
N ALA A 196 39.11 12.90 -10.86
CA ALA A 196 38.82 11.46 -10.87
C ALA A 196 38.60 10.82 -9.48
N ALA A 197 38.97 11.48 -8.38
CA ALA A 197 38.81 10.94 -7.02
C ALA A 197 38.30 11.97 -6.00
N ARG A 198 37.90 13.17 -6.44
CA ARG A 198 37.54 14.29 -5.56
C ARG A 198 36.33 15.03 -6.09
N ILE A 199 35.35 15.28 -5.22
CA ILE A 199 34.19 16.15 -5.48
C ILE A 199 34.30 17.38 -4.59
N ASN A 200 34.39 18.57 -5.17
CA ASN A 200 34.27 19.83 -4.45
C ASN A 200 32.82 20.32 -4.50
N TYR A 201 32.34 20.91 -3.41
CA TYR A 201 30.95 21.35 -3.30
C TYR A 201 30.83 22.68 -2.54
N THR A 202 29.63 23.28 -2.55
CA THR A 202 29.36 24.49 -1.76
C THR A 202 29.48 24.18 -0.27
N GLY A 203 30.52 24.72 0.37
CA GLY A 203 30.94 24.31 1.70
C GLY A 203 29.89 24.43 2.81
N VAL A 204 30.07 23.62 3.85
CA VAL A 204 29.26 23.59 5.07
C VAL A 204 30.10 23.91 6.30
N ASP A 205 29.48 24.52 7.31
CA ASP A 205 30.14 24.85 8.56
C ASP A 205 30.12 23.64 9.50
N ILE A 206 31.15 22.81 9.44
CA ILE A 206 31.30 21.58 10.24
C ILE A 206 31.46 21.83 11.76
N THR A 207 31.50 23.09 12.20
CA THR A 207 31.51 23.43 13.63
C THR A 207 30.10 23.62 14.20
N LYS A 208 29.08 23.67 13.34
CA LYS A 208 27.68 23.87 13.73
C LYS A 208 26.84 22.63 13.50
N TRP A 209 25.82 22.46 14.32
CA TRP A 209 24.76 21.50 14.05
C TRP A 209 23.99 21.92 12.77
N PRO A 210 23.59 20.99 11.88
CA PRO A 210 23.73 19.53 11.98
C PRO A 210 25.09 19.00 11.51
N PHE A 211 25.95 19.79 10.88
CA PHE A 211 27.17 19.28 10.25
C PHE A 211 28.21 18.74 11.25
N ASN A 212 28.25 19.22 12.48
CA ASN A 212 29.27 18.83 13.47
C ASN A 212 29.36 17.30 13.71
N PRO A 213 28.26 16.55 13.80
CA PRO A 213 28.29 15.08 13.72
C PRO A 213 28.13 14.50 12.30
N HIS A 214 27.61 15.27 11.34
CA HIS A 214 27.23 14.79 10.00
C HIS A 214 28.12 15.33 8.89
N ASN A 215 29.43 15.10 8.97
CA ASN A 215 30.42 15.55 7.98
C ASN A 215 31.52 14.49 7.74
N PRO A 216 32.26 14.55 6.62
CA PRO A 216 33.19 13.47 6.23
C PRO A 216 34.46 13.38 7.09
N THR A 217 34.76 14.38 7.93
CA THR A 217 35.89 14.28 8.87
C THR A 217 35.59 13.30 10.01
N VAL A 218 34.30 13.05 10.29
CA VAL A 218 33.85 12.13 11.34
C VAL A 218 34.08 10.69 10.89
N TRP A 219 34.79 9.93 11.72
CA TRP A 219 35.09 8.52 11.49
C TRP A 219 34.32 7.68 12.51
N ARG A 220 33.57 6.67 12.05
CA ARG A 220 32.89 5.65 12.90
C ARG A 220 33.03 4.29 12.28
N ASP A 221 33.36 3.26 13.06
CA ASP A 221 33.63 1.89 12.60
C ASP A 221 32.38 1.14 12.10
N ASN A 222 31.73 1.70 11.08
CA ASN A 222 30.46 1.29 10.49
C ASN A 222 30.74 0.73 9.09
N PRO A 223 30.75 -0.61 8.90
CA PRO A 223 31.18 -1.21 7.64
C PRO A 223 30.47 -0.61 6.42
N GLY A 224 31.25 -0.13 5.45
CA GLY A 224 30.73 0.47 4.22
C GLY A 224 30.16 1.89 4.35
N ASN A 225 30.17 2.49 5.55
CA ASN A 225 29.65 3.85 5.78
C ASN A 225 30.57 4.63 6.72
N ASN A 226 31.86 4.41 6.51
CA ASN A 226 32.86 4.70 7.47
C ASN A 226 32.94 6.20 7.81
N ARG A 227 33.04 7.01 6.76
CA ARG A 227 32.96 8.47 6.82
C ARG A 227 31.67 8.99 6.20
N GLY A 228 30.61 8.20 6.26
CA GLY A 228 29.41 8.45 5.48
C GLY A 228 29.47 7.83 4.09
N GLN A 229 28.40 8.07 3.34
CA GLN A 229 28.16 7.55 2.00
C GLN A 229 27.42 8.61 1.18
N LEU A 230 27.59 8.57 -0.13
CA LEU A 230 27.00 9.55 -1.04
C LEU A 230 26.53 8.94 -2.35
N TYR A 231 25.69 9.70 -3.06
CA TYR A 231 25.49 9.54 -4.49
C TYR A 231 25.49 10.93 -5.14
N LEU A 232 25.88 10.96 -6.42
CA LEU A 232 25.90 12.16 -7.24
C LEU A 232 24.74 12.09 -8.23
N PHE A 233 24.14 13.23 -8.57
CA PHE A 233 22.98 13.23 -9.46
C PHE A 233 22.83 14.54 -10.23
N ASN A 234 21.86 14.56 -11.13
CA ASN A 234 21.47 15.70 -11.96
C ASN A 234 22.51 16.06 -13.05
N LYS A 235 22.94 15.05 -13.83
CA LYS A 235 23.81 15.20 -15.01
C LYS A 235 23.31 14.32 -16.16
N LEU A 236 23.30 14.85 -17.39
CA LEU A 236 22.89 14.07 -18.56
C LEU A 236 23.81 12.87 -18.81
N GLU A 237 25.10 13.04 -18.56
CA GLU A 237 26.10 11.98 -18.75
C GLU A 237 25.96 10.83 -17.75
N ALA A 238 25.20 11.03 -16.67
CA ALA A 238 24.83 10.01 -15.69
C ALA A 238 23.49 9.34 -16.02
N LEU A 239 22.79 9.74 -17.09
CA LEU A 239 21.56 9.10 -17.53
C LEU A 239 21.95 7.83 -18.30
N ASP A 240 22.06 6.72 -17.60
CA ASP A 240 22.53 5.45 -18.17
C ASP A 240 21.75 4.21 -17.71
N TYR A 241 20.75 4.40 -16.84
CA TYR A 241 19.93 3.33 -16.29
C TYR A 241 18.43 3.52 -16.50
N ALA A 242 17.70 2.42 -16.34
CA ALA A 242 16.25 2.42 -16.39
C ALA A 242 15.65 3.34 -15.32
N ARG A 243 14.56 4.06 -15.67
CA ARG A 243 13.78 4.95 -14.78
C ARG A 243 14.49 6.25 -14.41
N GLU A 244 15.50 6.65 -15.16
CA GLU A 244 16.23 7.89 -14.94
C GLU A 244 15.83 9.02 -15.90
N TRP A 245 15.95 10.26 -15.45
CA TRP A 245 15.72 11.45 -16.28
C TRP A 245 16.72 12.59 -16.01
N TYR A 246 16.86 13.48 -16.99
CA TYR A 246 17.62 14.72 -16.87
C TYR A 246 16.94 15.85 -17.65
N TYR A 247 16.96 17.08 -17.12
CA TYR A 247 16.36 18.24 -17.77
C TYR A 247 17.38 19.35 -18.03
N GLU A 248 17.56 19.69 -19.31
CA GLU A 248 18.42 20.78 -19.77
C GLU A 248 17.62 22.09 -19.83
N GLU A 249 17.83 22.95 -18.83
CA GLU A 249 17.13 24.22 -18.67
C GLU A 249 17.27 25.15 -19.88
N THR A 250 18.46 25.23 -20.46
CA THR A 250 18.78 26.21 -21.50
C THR A 250 18.01 25.94 -22.79
N THR A 251 17.85 24.66 -23.11
CA THR A 251 17.19 24.20 -24.33
C THR A 251 15.76 23.73 -24.10
N LYS A 252 15.32 23.68 -22.83
CA LYS A 252 14.02 23.15 -22.43
C LYS A 252 13.82 21.71 -22.91
N THR A 253 14.88 20.91 -22.83
CA THR A 253 14.88 19.51 -23.30
C THR A 253 14.86 18.57 -22.10
N LEU A 254 13.84 17.72 -22.02
CA LEU A 254 13.80 16.59 -21.10
C LEU A 254 14.37 15.35 -21.78
N TYR A 255 15.25 14.64 -21.09
CA TYR A 255 15.79 13.34 -21.45
C TYR A 255 15.29 12.30 -20.45
N PHE A 256 14.88 11.14 -20.94
CA PHE A 256 14.27 10.10 -20.10
C PHE A 256 14.55 8.71 -20.67
N GLN A 257 14.78 7.75 -19.77
CA GLN A 257 14.87 6.33 -20.08
C GLN A 257 13.78 5.57 -19.31
N THR A 258 12.86 4.94 -20.04
CA THR A 258 11.78 4.11 -19.48
C THR A 258 12.34 2.86 -18.80
N ALA A 259 11.50 2.22 -17.97
CA ALA A 259 11.86 1.00 -17.27
C ALA A 259 12.21 -0.17 -18.21
N ASP A 260 11.51 -0.25 -19.34
CA ASP A 260 11.68 -1.30 -20.36
C ASP A 260 12.61 -0.87 -21.52
N GLY A 261 13.09 0.39 -21.49
CA GLY A 261 13.95 0.98 -22.52
C GLY A 261 13.24 1.27 -23.85
N SER A 262 11.91 1.19 -23.89
CA SER A 262 11.10 1.53 -25.07
C SER A 262 10.76 3.03 -25.11
N ILE A 263 10.37 3.53 -26.28
CA ILE A 263 9.94 4.93 -26.41
C ILE A 263 8.68 5.16 -25.57
N PRO A 264 8.59 6.23 -24.76
CA PRO A 264 7.38 6.48 -23.98
C PRO A 264 6.18 6.72 -24.89
N GLU A 265 5.05 6.10 -24.58
CA GLU A 265 3.78 6.35 -25.26
C GLU A 265 3.21 7.72 -24.85
N ASP A 266 2.38 8.31 -25.71
CA ASP A 266 1.71 9.57 -25.37
C ASP A 266 0.85 9.41 -24.11
N ASN A 267 0.88 10.42 -23.24
CA ASN A 267 0.17 10.52 -21.97
C ASN A 267 0.58 9.48 -20.92
N THR A 268 1.78 8.89 -21.05
CA THR A 268 2.34 8.01 -20.01
C THR A 268 3.35 8.71 -19.12
N VAL A 269 4.03 9.75 -19.62
CA VAL A 269 5.01 10.55 -18.85
C VAL A 269 4.38 11.86 -18.43
N ALA A 270 4.55 12.24 -17.16
CA ALA A 270 4.09 13.52 -16.62
C ALA A 270 5.21 14.23 -15.85
N TYR A 271 5.19 15.56 -15.82
CA TYR A 271 6.09 16.37 -15.00
C TYR A 271 5.31 17.13 -13.93
N ALA A 272 5.96 17.39 -12.79
CA ALA A 272 5.46 18.35 -11.80
C ALA A 272 5.42 19.76 -12.39
N ARG A 273 4.21 20.31 -12.49
CA ARG A 273 3.93 21.63 -13.06
C ARG A 273 3.78 22.68 -11.97
N ASN A 274 3.10 22.34 -10.87
CA ASN A 274 2.83 23.24 -9.75
C ASN A 274 3.37 22.63 -8.46
N LYS A 275 3.72 23.48 -7.48
CA LYS A 275 4.09 23.00 -6.14
C LYS A 275 2.87 22.50 -5.37
N TYR A 276 1.71 23.14 -5.56
CA TYR A 276 0.50 22.87 -4.80
C TYR A 276 -0.59 22.30 -5.70
N THR A 277 -1.39 21.41 -5.12
CA THR A 277 -2.66 20.96 -5.69
C THR A 277 -3.84 21.76 -5.12
N ALA A 278 -3.73 22.21 -3.86
CA ALA A 278 -4.72 23.04 -3.20
C ALA A 278 -4.10 24.03 -2.21
N GLN A 279 -4.69 25.22 -2.13
CA GLN A 279 -4.31 26.26 -1.16
C GLN A 279 -5.56 26.89 -0.52
N LEU A 280 -5.60 26.90 0.81
CA LEU A 280 -6.68 27.45 1.62
C LEU A 280 -6.21 28.74 2.29
N TYR A 281 -6.82 29.85 1.91
CA TYR A 281 -6.60 31.17 2.51
C TYR A 281 -7.75 31.63 3.41
N GLY A 282 -8.93 31.01 3.28
CA GLY A 282 -10.10 31.32 4.09
C GLY A 282 -10.26 30.44 5.31
N ASN A 283 -11.25 30.79 6.14
CA ASN A 283 -11.64 30.05 7.33
C ASN A 283 -12.86 29.17 7.05
N TYR A 284 -13.09 28.14 7.88
CA TYR A 284 -14.28 27.27 7.79
C TYR A 284 -14.49 26.68 6.38
N ILE A 285 -13.41 26.14 5.82
CA ILE A 285 -13.41 25.41 4.55
C ILE A 285 -13.34 23.91 4.85
N LYS A 286 -14.16 23.11 4.16
CA LYS A 286 -14.13 21.65 4.22
C LYS A 286 -13.78 21.08 2.85
N LEU A 287 -12.70 20.33 2.78
CA LEU A 287 -12.35 19.48 1.65
C LEU A 287 -12.74 18.03 1.98
N GLU A 288 -13.46 17.35 1.09
CA GLU A 288 -13.99 16.01 1.38
C GLU A 288 -13.92 15.05 0.19
N GLY A 289 -13.25 13.91 0.35
CA GLY A 289 -13.26 12.83 -0.65
C GLY A 289 -12.49 13.15 -1.94
N LEU A 290 -11.52 14.06 -1.90
CA LEU A 290 -10.75 14.51 -3.07
C LEU A 290 -9.40 13.81 -3.15
N ASN A 291 -8.96 13.47 -4.37
CA ASN A 291 -7.65 12.86 -4.61
C ASN A 291 -6.68 13.89 -5.19
N PHE A 292 -5.56 14.11 -4.53
CA PHE A 292 -4.51 15.06 -4.90
C PHE A 292 -3.24 14.29 -5.30
N PHE A 293 -2.59 14.73 -6.37
CA PHE A 293 -1.39 14.05 -6.89
C PHE A 293 -0.29 15.02 -7.30
N GLY A 294 0.94 14.74 -6.89
CA GLY A 294 2.17 15.39 -7.37
C GLY A 294 2.43 16.79 -6.82
N GLY A 295 1.66 17.25 -5.83
CA GLY A 295 1.83 18.56 -5.21
C GLY A 295 1.10 18.70 -3.87
N SER A 296 1.54 19.65 -3.05
CA SER A 296 1.13 19.76 -1.64
C SER A 296 -0.24 20.40 -1.47
N LEU A 297 -0.88 20.12 -0.34
CA LEU A 297 -2.02 20.87 0.17
C LEU A 297 -1.54 21.86 1.23
N LYS A 298 -1.87 23.14 1.09
CA LYS A 298 -1.45 24.18 2.05
C LYS A 298 -2.62 24.92 2.69
N ILE A 299 -2.63 24.95 4.02
CA ILE A 299 -3.51 25.80 4.83
C ILE A 299 -2.66 26.97 5.33
N HIS A 300 -2.97 28.17 4.87
CA HIS A 300 -2.17 29.37 5.16
C HIS A 300 -2.37 29.88 6.58
N ASN A 301 -1.47 30.78 7.01
CA ASN A 301 -1.57 31.42 8.31
C ASN A 301 -2.86 32.26 8.42
N ASN A 302 -3.58 32.15 9.54
CA ASN A 302 -4.93 32.71 9.78
C ASN A 302 -6.04 32.11 8.89
N ALA A 303 -5.80 30.97 8.25
CA ALA A 303 -6.83 30.16 7.59
C ALA A 303 -7.28 29.07 8.58
N ASP A 304 -8.08 29.49 9.57
CA ASP A 304 -8.41 28.70 10.74
C ASP A 304 -9.73 27.93 10.57
N ASN A 305 -9.93 26.93 11.44
CA ASN A 305 -11.15 26.11 11.47
C ASN A 305 -11.39 25.36 10.16
N ASN A 306 -10.34 24.93 9.48
CA ASN A 306 -10.42 24.21 8.22
C ASN A 306 -10.40 22.69 8.42
N GLN A 307 -11.03 21.96 7.50
CA GLN A 307 -11.17 20.51 7.56
C GLN A 307 -10.72 19.87 6.25
N VAL A 308 -9.89 18.83 6.36
CA VAL A 308 -9.51 17.94 5.25
C VAL A 308 -9.91 16.52 5.63
N ILE A 309 -10.94 15.99 4.97
CA ILE A 309 -11.67 14.80 5.39
C ILE A 309 -11.69 13.76 4.28
N ASN A 310 -11.26 12.53 4.55
CA ASN A 310 -11.32 11.41 3.60
C ASN A 310 -10.64 11.71 2.24
N CYS A 311 -9.61 12.56 2.24
CA CYS A 311 -8.87 12.91 1.02
C CYS A 311 -7.66 11.99 0.83
N GLN A 312 -7.19 11.86 -0.41
CA GLN A 312 -5.94 11.18 -0.73
C GLN A 312 -4.91 12.22 -1.20
N ILE A 313 -3.69 12.19 -0.69
CA ILE A 313 -2.57 13.03 -1.13
C ILE A 313 -1.41 12.11 -1.46
N ILE A 314 -1.07 12.00 -2.76
CA ILE A 314 0.01 11.14 -3.26
C ILE A 314 1.11 11.99 -3.89
N HIS A 315 2.37 11.67 -3.59
CA HIS A 315 3.52 12.46 -4.08
C HIS A 315 3.38 13.95 -3.71
N GLY A 316 2.96 14.20 -2.46
CA GLY A 316 2.52 15.52 -2.03
C GLY A 316 3.67 16.52 -1.84
N SER A 317 4.91 16.06 -1.70
CA SER A 317 6.08 16.94 -1.66
C SER A 317 7.31 16.18 -2.14
N GLU A 318 7.58 16.31 -3.44
CA GLU A 318 8.67 15.62 -4.11
C GLU A 318 9.87 16.52 -4.38
N GLY A 319 11.00 15.86 -4.64
CA GLY A 319 12.23 16.51 -5.09
C GLY A 319 13.40 16.23 -4.17
N HIS A 320 14.32 17.18 -4.08
CA HIS A 320 15.52 17.05 -3.25
C HIS A 320 15.56 18.05 -2.08
N ASP A 321 16.49 17.87 -1.14
CA ASP A 321 16.69 18.78 0.01
C ASP A 321 17.05 20.20 -0.46
N SER A 322 16.85 21.18 0.42
CA SER A 322 17.31 22.56 0.19
C SER A 322 18.83 22.59 0.13
N LEU A 323 19.37 23.13 -0.96
CA LEU A 323 20.82 23.26 -1.15
C LEU A 323 21.48 24.19 -0.12
N THR A 324 20.68 24.95 0.63
CA THR A 324 21.12 25.85 1.70
C THR A 324 20.62 25.42 3.07
N ASN A 325 20.08 24.20 3.22
CA ASN A 325 19.61 23.70 4.51
C ASN A 325 20.76 23.68 5.54
N THR A 326 20.56 24.33 6.68
CA THR A 326 21.52 24.39 7.79
C THR A 326 20.93 23.89 9.11
N SER A 327 19.71 23.34 9.10
CA SER A 327 19.02 22.86 10.30
C SER A 327 18.52 21.41 10.17
N ALA A 328 18.91 20.72 9.10
CA ALA A 328 18.47 19.37 8.76
C ALA A 328 16.95 19.19 8.61
N GLN A 329 16.16 20.26 8.69
CA GLN A 329 14.71 20.22 8.62
C GLN A 329 14.23 20.81 7.30
N ALA A 330 13.11 20.31 6.81
CA ALA A 330 12.36 20.88 5.70
C ALA A 330 11.09 21.55 6.24
N GLY A 331 10.76 22.73 5.72
CA GLY A 331 9.50 23.43 6.02
C GLY A 331 8.35 22.94 5.14
N GLU A 332 8.64 22.04 4.21
CA GLU A 332 7.71 21.48 3.23
C GLU A 332 7.12 20.14 3.72
N ALA A 333 5.91 19.84 3.26
CA ALA A 333 5.20 18.59 3.56
C ALA A 333 4.14 18.29 2.50
N ALA A 334 3.61 17.06 2.48
CA ALA A 334 2.44 16.75 1.65
C ALA A 334 1.21 17.57 2.07
N ILE A 335 1.06 17.83 3.38
CA ILE A 335 0.11 18.79 3.94
C ILE A 335 0.84 19.79 4.85
N GLU A 336 0.83 21.06 4.47
CA GLU A 336 1.39 22.18 5.22
C GLU A 336 0.27 22.92 6.00
N VAL A 337 0.32 22.94 7.33
CA VAL A 337 -0.70 23.57 8.19
C VAL A 337 -0.13 24.76 8.97
N LEU A 338 -0.68 25.94 8.69
CA LEU A 338 -0.37 27.18 9.40
C LEU A 338 -1.61 27.84 10.04
N GLY A 339 -2.79 27.24 9.91
CA GLY A 339 -4.04 27.74 10.51
C GLY A 339 -4.45 26.97 11.77
N ASP A 340 -5.01 27.69 12.73
CA ASP A 340 -5.52 27.14 13.99
C ASP A 340 -6.75 26.25 13.78
N ASN A 341 -7.04 25.38 14.75
CA ASN A 341 -8.27 24.57 14.78
C ASN A 341 -8.47 23.72 13.52
N THR A 342 -7.38 23.29 12.88
CA THR A 342 -7.42 22.47 11.68
C THR A 342 -7.71 21.01 12.02
N VAL A 343 -8.62 20.37 11.28
CA VAL A 343 -8.90 18.93 11.36
C VAL A 343 -8.42 18.23 10.10
N ILE A 344 -7.59 17.20 10.24
CA ILE A 344 -7.21 16.28 9.17
C ILE A 344 -7.62 14.88 9.60
N SER A 345 -8.64 14.33 8.94
CA SER A 345 -9.29 13.08 9.38
C SER A 345 -9.57 12.12 8.24
N GLY A 346 -9.27 10.83 8.43
CA GLY A 346 -9.60 9.78 7.45
C GLY A 346 -8.81 9.86 6.15
N CYS A 347 -7.73 10.63 6.09
CA CYS A 347 -6.96 10.84 4.86
C CYS A 347 -5.95 9.72 4.61
N ILE A 348 -5.61 9.51 3.34
CA ILE A 348 -4.46 8.73 2.91
C ILE A 348 -3.36 9.69 2.45
N ILE A 349 -2.22 9.68 3.11
CA ILE A 349 -1.04 10.47 2.72
C ILE A 349 0.07 9.49 2.39
N ASP A 350 0.49 9.45 1.14
CA ASP A 350 1.48 8.46 0.71
C ASP A 350 2.49 9.08 -0.25
N HIS A 351 3.76 8.74 -0.07
CA HIS A 351 4.90 9.31 -0.79
C HIS A 351 5.08 10.84 -0.56
N SER A 352 6.09 11.16 0.25
CA SER A 352 6.61 12.51 0.41
C SER A 352 8.10 12.44 0.70
N ALA A 353 8.91 13.21 -0.03
CA ALA A 353 10.36 13.23 0.12
C ALA A 353 10.79 13.88 1.44
N VAL A 354 9.87 14.64 2.04
CA VAL A 354 9.99 15.36 3.31
C VAL A 354 8.85 14.91 4.24
N SER A 355 8.28 15.81 5.06
CA SER A 355 7.22 15.41 6.01
C SER A 355 5.92 15.03 5.33
N GLY A 356 5.10 14.19 5.97
CA GLY A 356 3.74 13.91 5.53
C GLY A 356 2.81 15.07 5.85
N ILE A 357 2.60 15.31 7.15
CA ILE A 357 1.85 16.44 7.69
C ILE A 357 2.79 17.29 8.54
N LEU A 358 2.96 18.56 8.19
CA LEU A 358 3.71 19.53 8.98
C LEU A 358 2.77 20.59 9.54
N ILE A 359 2.80 20.78 10.86
CA ILE A 359 1.99 21.78 11.56
C ILE A 359 2.93 22.77 12.24
N ALA A 360 2.89 24.01 11.77
CA ALA A 360 3.82 25.05 12.17
C ALA A 360 3.42 25.64 13.53
N GLY A 361 4.13 25.26 14.60
CA GLY A 361 3.78 25.70 15.96
C GLY A 361 3.94 27.19 16.27
N TRP A 362 4.53 27.97 15.35
CA TRP A 362 4.55 29.44 15.43
C TRP A 362 3.28 30.09 14.87
N ALA A 363 2.44 29.33 14.16
CA ALA A 363 1.25 29.82 13.46
C ALA A 363 -0.04 29.09 13.87
N ALA A 364 0.05 27.79 14.19
CA ALA A 364 -1.08 26.92 14.41
C ALA A 364 -1.08 26.31 15.82
N SER A 365 -2.28 25.98 16.28
CA SER A 365 -2.61 25.33 17.55
C SER A 365 -4.00 24.70 17.50
N ASN A 366 -4.34 23.89 18.52
CA ASN A 366 -5.68 23.31 18.71
C ASN A 366 -6.16 22.41 17.55
N GLY A 367 -5.24 21.78 16.81
CA GLY A 367 -5.58 20.91 15.68
C GLY A 367 -5.85 19.46 16.08
N ILE A 368 -6.58 18.74 15.22
CA ILE A 368 -6.90 17.31 15.37
C ILE A 368 -6.42 16.58 14.13
N ILE A 369 -5.50 15.63 14.31
CA ILE A 369 -4.97 14.75 13.27
C ILE A 369 -5.36 13.32 13.63
N GLU A 370 -6.40 12.79 12.98
CA GLU A 370 -6.93 11.48 13.37
C GLU A 370 -7.27 10.53 12.22
N LYS A 371 -7.19 9.22 12.49
CA LYS A 371 -7.67 8.18 11.55
C LYS A 371 -7.04 8.25 10.16
N ASN A 372 -5.83 8.82 10.05
CA ASN A 372 -5.12 8.92 8.79
C ASN A 372 -4.25 7.68 8.58
N LYS A 373 -4.13 7.24 7.32
CA LYS A 373 -3.11 6.28 6.89
C LYS A 373 -1.97 7.05 6.24
N ILE A 374 -0.77 6.98 6.82
CA ILE A 374 0.39 7.76 6.34
C ILE A 374 1.54 6.80 6.04
N SER A 375 2.08 6.85 4.82
CA SER A 375 3.16 5.95 4.43
C SER A 375 4.18 6.52 3.47
N ASN A 376 5.36 5.90 3.44
CA ASN A 376 6.44 6.22 2.51
C ASN A 376 6.90 7.68 2.59
N ILE A 377 7.32 8.08 3.80
CA ILE A 377 7.66 9.46 4.12
C ILE A 377 9.18 9.60 4.40
N ASP A 378 9.74 10.73 3.99
CA ASP A 378 11.12 11.14 4.29
C ASP A 378 12.19 10.21 3.69
N TYR A 379 12.04 9.79 2.43
CA TYR A 379 13.10 9.02 1.74
C TYR A 379 14.33 9.85 1.37
N ILE A 380 14.39 11.15 1.70
CA ILE A 380 15.65 11.90 1.72
C ILE A 380 16.42 11.62 3.01
N GLY A 381 15.76 11.25 4.11
CA GLY A 381 16.40 10.88 5.37
C GLY A 381 16.95 12.09 6.13
N ILE A 382 16.10 13.11 6.29
CA ILE A 382 16.40 14.34 7.03
C ILE A 382 15.55 14.42 8.32
N HIS A 383 15.55 15.53 9.06
CA HIS A 383 14.63 15.73 10.19
C HIS A 383 13.21 16.06 9.71
N ALA A 384 12.60 15.12 9.01
CA ALA A 384 11.20 15.10 8.62
C ALA A 384 10.50 13.86 9.21
N SER A 385 9.17 13.88 9.24
CA SER A 385 8.39 12.80 9.82
C SER A 385 7.01 12.71 9.16
N PRO A 386 6.34 11.54 9.20
CA PRO A 386 4.93 11.40 8.81
C PRO A 386 4.02 12.46 9.43
N ILE A 387 4.17 12.72 10.73
CA ILE A 387 3.53 13.83 11.43
C ILE A 387 4.62 14.59 12.18
N ARG A 388 4.78 15.88 11.86
CA ARG A 388 5.75 16.76 12.49
C ARG A 388 5.06 18.03 12.99
N THR A 389 5.07 18.23 14.31
CA THR A 389 4.47 19.43 14.91
C THR A 389 5.23 19.98 16.11
N SER A 390 5.29 21.30 16.17
CA SER A 390 5.61 22.07 17.37
C SER A 390 4.42 22.88 17.91
N ALA A 391 3.24 22.72 17.30
CA ALA A 391 2.00 23.37 17.72
C ALA A 391 1.48 22.81 19.03
N SER A 392 0.85 23.68 19.83
CA SER A 392 0.29 23.32 21.14
C SER A 392 -1.18 22.93 21.05
N ASN A 393 -1.67 22.22 22.07
CA ASN A 393 -3.03 21.72 22.20
C ASN A 393 -3.43 20.78 21.05
N MET A 394 -2.50 19.97 20.58
CA MET A 394 -2.72 19.07 19.45
C MET A 394 -3.28 17.74 19.93
N LYS A 395 -4.18 17.16 19.13
CA LYS A 395 -4.63 15.77 19.28
C LYS A 395 -4.18 14.96 18.09
N ILE A 396 -3.34 13.96 18.32
CA ILE A 396 -2.81 13.06 17.29
C ILE A 396 -3.29 11.65 17.64
N LEU A 397 -4.40 11.24 17.02
CA LEU A 397 -5.21 10.12 17.49
C LEU A 397 -5.42 9.06 16.41
N LYS A 398 -5.27 7.77 16.72
CA LYS A 398 -5.79 6.70 15.84
C LYS A 398 -5.21 6.71 14.42
N ASN A 399 -3.98 7.18 14.22
CA ASN A 399 -3.35 7.15 12.90
C ASN A 399 -2.62 5.81 12.69
N THR A 400 -2.56 5.32 11.46
CA THR A 400 -1.72 4.19 11.07
C THR A 400 -0.59 4.71 10.19
N ILE A 401 0.65 4.55 10.64
CA ILE A 401 1.86 5.14 10.05
C ILE A 401 2.88 4.04 9.79
N PHE A 402 3.44 3.97 8.57
CA PHE A 402 4.49 2.98 8.28
C PHE A 402 5.45 3.38 7.16
N ASN A 403 6.63 2.77 7.13
CA ASN A 403 7.71 3.03 6.16
C ASN A 403 8.17 4.49 6.17
N THR A 404 9.10 4.81 7.07
CA THR A 404 9.63 6.17 7.23
C THR A 404 11.16 6.18 7.21
N GLY A 405 11.77 7.19 6.58
CA GLY A 405 13.22 7.29 6.45
C GLY A 405 13.93 7.50 7.79
N ARG A 406 13.42 8.42 8.61
CA ARG A 406 13.94 8.74 9.94
C ARG A 406 12.97 8.41 11.07
N ASP A 407 12.23 9.39 11.58
CA ASP A 407 11.36 9.21 12.74
C ASP A 407 9.98 8.67 12.32
N GLY A 408 9.27 8.00 13.22
CA GLY A 408 7.86 7.65 13.02
C GLY A 408 6.93 8.86 13.16
N MET A 409 7.19 9.73 14.15
CA MET A 409 6.49 10.98 14.40
C MET A 409 7.30 11.92 15.29
N TYR A 410 6.99 13.22 15.21
CA TYR A 410 7.60 14.27 16.02
C TYR A 410 6.58 15.24 16.59
N VAL A 411 6.52 15.33 17.93
CA VAL A 411 5.55 16.17 18.67
C VAL A 411 6.25 16.88 19.83
N ASN A 412 6.33 18.22 19.74
CA ASN A 412 7.09 19.03 20.70
C ASN A 412 6.37 20.34 21.14
N GLY A 413 5.06 20.44 20.89
CA GLY A 413 4.24 21.53 21.42
C GLY A 413 3.90 21.38 22.90
N LEU A 414 3.00 22.23 23.42
CA LEU A 414 2.49 22.12 24.79
C LEU A 414 1.13 21.41 24.83
N ASN A 415 0.78 20.79 25.96
CA ASN A 415 -0.57 20.31 26.29
C ASN A 415 -1.21 19.44 25.20
N SER A 416 -0.42 18.52 24.62
CA SER A 416 -0.86 17.72 23.48
C SER A 416 -1.04 16.25 23.85
N GLU A 417 -1.88 15.56 23.10
CA GLU A 417 -2.27 14.17 23.30
C GLU A 417 -1.86 13.35 22.07
N VAL A 418 -1.11 12.27 22.30
CA VAL A 418 -0.67 11.32 21.27
C VAL A 418 -1.16 9.95 21.68
N ALA A 419 -2.26 9.50 21.06
CA ALA A 419 -2.94 8.31 21.53
C ALA A 419 -3.48 7.38 20.45
N TYR A 420 -3.48 6.08 20.74
CA TYR A 420 -4.07 5.07 19.86
C TYR A 420 -3.46 5.02 18.45
N ASN A 421 -2.24 5.53 18.25
CA ASN A 421 -1.57 5.46 16.96
C ASN A 421 -0.84 4.13 16.80
N ASP A 422 -0.93 3.54 15.61
CA ASP A 422 -0.14 2.41 15.17
C ASP A 422 0.98 2.95 14.28
N VAL A 423 2.23 2.79 14.70
CA VAL A 423 3.39 3.34 14.01
C VAL A 423 4.46 2.27 13.91
N SER A 424 4.86 1.95 12.68
CA SER A 424 5.82 0.89 12.43
C SER A 424 6.83 1.20 11.33
N ALA A 425 7.91 0.40 11.29
CA ALA A 425 8.85 0.41 10.17
C ALA A 425 9.46 1.80 9.86
N SER A 426 9.78 2.57 10.90
CA SER A 426 10.58 3.79 10.79
C SER A 426 12.09 3.48 10.77
N GLN A 427 12.93 4.51 10.63
CA GLN A 427 14.39 4.41 10.53
C GLN A 427 14.86 3.57 9.33
N LYS A 428 14.16 3.63 8.20
CA LYS A 428 14.54 2.89 6.98
C LYS A 428 15.85 3.39 6.36
N ILE A 429 16.23 4.64 6.63
CA ILE A 429 17.43 5.30 6.07
C ILE A 429 18.38 5.75 7.19
N ASN A 430 17.83 6.32 8.26
CA ASN A 430 18.60 6.94 9.33
C ASN A 430 18.75 6.04 10.56
N SER A 431 19.50 6.56 11.53
CA SER A 431 19.68 5.98 12.86
C SER A 431 19.75 7.12 13.88
N ASP A 432 19.68 6.81 15.17
CA ASP A 432 19.67 7.79 16.27
C ASP A 432 18.40 8.64 16.25
N SER A 433 17.27 7.94 16.28
CA SER A 433 15.91 8.46 16.31
C SER A 433 14.95 7.44 16.93
N GLY A 434 13.70 7.84 17.14
CA GLY A 434 12.64 6.98 17.69
C GLY A 434 11.42 6.87 16.77
N ILE A 435 10.59 5.86 17.02
CA ILE A 435 9.23 5.80 16.44
C ILE A 435 8.48 7.06 16.91
N PHE A 436 8.45 7.30 18.21
CA PHE A 436 8.18 8.63 18.76
C PHE A 436 9.51 9.33 19.03
N TYR A 437 9.71 10.51 18.44
CA TYR A 437 10.93 11.30 18.64
C TYR A 437 10.60 12.74 19.01
N THR A 438 11.34 13.30 19.95
CA THR A 438 11.31 14.73 20.29
C THR A 438 12.67 15.17 20.81
N VAL A 439 12.91 16.48 20.84
CA VAL A 439 14.12 17.08 21.42
C VAL A 439 13.73 18.27 22.29
N GLY A 440 14.49 18.47 23.37
CA GLY A 440 14.14 19.32 24.48
C GLY A 440 13.95 20.81 24.23
N ASN A 441 13.20 21.40 25.15
CA ASN A 441 12.94 22.83 25.33
C ASN A 441 12.99 23.13 26.85
N ALA A 442 13.11 24.39 27.25
CA ALA A 442 13.14 24.82 28.63
C ALA A 442 11.83 24.51 29.38
N ASP A 443 10.70 24.51 28.67
CA ASP A 443 9.36 24.36 29.26
C ASP A 443 8.95 22.91 29.47
N LEU A 444 8.19 22.66 30.54
CA LEU A 444 7.43 21.41 30.71
C LEU A 444 6.37 21.31 29.61
N LYS A 445 6.41 20.23 28.84
CA LYS A 445 5.53 20.06 27.69
C LYS A 445 4.10 19.72 28.04
N ASN A 446 3.90 19.00 29.14
CA ASN A 446 2.61 18.44 29.52
C ASN A 446 1.99 17.66 28.35
N ILE A 447 2.79 16.78 27.74
CA ILE A 447 2.33 15.89 26.66
C ILE A 447 2.02 14.51 27.23
N GLU A 448 0.84 13.98 26.90
CA GLU A 448 0.42 12.62 27.22
C GLU A 448 0.61 11.72 25.98
N ILE A 449 1.37 10.63 26.13
CA ILE A 449 1.64 9.65 25.08
C ILE A 449 1.09 8.31 25.57
N HIS A 450 -0.01 7.82 24.99
CA HIS A 450 -0.67 6.63 25.53
C HIS A 450 -1.41 5.72 24.57
N HIS A 451 -1.50 4.44 24.92
CA HIS A 451 -2.26 3.45 24.15
C HIS A 451 -1.80 3.37 22.68
N ASN A 452 -0.54 3.69 22.40
CA ASN A 452 0.03 3.57 21.06
C ASN A 452 0.68 2.20 20.89
N TRP A 453 0.72 1.73 19.64
CA TRP A 453 1.53 0.61 19.20
C TRP A 453 2.72 1.16 18.42
N PHE A 454 3.92 0.98 18.96
CA PHE A 454 5.18 1.43 18.36
C PHE A 454 6.07 0.23 18.09
N HIS A 455 6.21 -0.17 16.82
CA HIS A 455 6.84 -1.46 16.53
C HIS A 455 7.64 -1.59 15.23
N ASP A 456 8.37 -2.69 15.12
CA ASP A 456 9.10 -3.11 13.92
C ASP A 456 10.03 -2.02 13.37
N ALA A 457 10.74 -1.31 14.26
CA ALA A 457 11.71 -0.28 13.88
C ALA A 457 13.13 -0.83 14.01
N THR A 458 13.87 -0.80 12.91
CA THR A 458 15.25 -1.26 12.84
C THR A 458 16.07 -0.31 11.99
N ALA A 459 17.15 0.23 12.57
CA ALA A 459 18.07 1.09 11.82
C ALA A 459 18.93 0.26 10.84
N PRO A 460 19.36 0.83 9.70
CA PRO A 460 20.04 0.07 8.65
C PRO A 460 21.41 -0.43 9.08
N THR A 461 21.86 -1.56 8.54
CA THR A 461 23.13 -2.20 8.94
C THR A 461 24.37 -1.35 8.72
N TYR A 462 24.32 -0.36 7.82
CA TYR A 462 25.42 0.58 7.59
C TYR A 462 25.52 1.67 8.67
N SER A 463 24.55 1.79 9.59
CA SER A 463 24.52 2.88 10.57
C SER A 463 25.31 2.59 11.85
N HIS A 464 25.80 1.36 12.02
CA HIS A 464 26.40 0.87 13.26
C HIS A 464 27.51 -0.14 12.99
N ALA A 465 28.35 -0.36 14.01
CA ALA A 465 29.40 -1.36 13.99
C ALA A 465 28.83 -2.78 14.09
N ILE A 466 29.56 -3.77 13.57
CA ILE A 466 29.18 -5.18 13.67
C ILE A 466 29.02 -5.57 15.14
N GLY A 467 27.87 -6.14 15.49
CA GLY A 467 27.54 -6.57 16.85
C GLY A 467 27.07 -5.46 17.79
N SER A 468 26.96 -4.22 17.31
CA SER A 468 26.23 -3.16 18.01
C SER A 468 24.77 -3.12 17.56
N PRO A 469 23.82 -2.74 18.42
CA PRO A 469 22.44 -2.52 17.99
C PRO A 469 22.34 -1.36 17.00
N GLY A 470 21.49 -1.49 15.99
CA GLY A 470 21.09 -0.36 15.16
C GLY A 470 20.22 0.59 15.98
N LYS A 471 20.58 1.88 16.04
CA LYS A 471 19.91 2.84 16.92
C LYS A 471 18.55 3.28 16.38
N ALA A 472 17.53 2.46 16.56
CA ALA A 472 16.12 2.81 16.41
C ALA A 472 15.43 2.54 17.75
N ALA A 473 14.95 3.59 18.42
CA ALA A 473 14.24 3.47 19.69
C ALA A 473 12.72 3.41 19.48
N GLY A 474 11.99 2.87 20.46
CA GLY A 474 10.53 2.98 20.50
C GLY A 474 10.12 4.41 20.78
N ILE A 475 10.39 4.89 21.99
CA ILE A 475 10.14 6.27 22.42
C ILE A 475 11.46 6.93 22.76
N TYR A 476 11.81 7.97 22.00
CA TYR A 476 13.04 8.74 22.19
C TYR A 476 12.70 10.17 22.60
N LEU A 477 12.82 10.42 23.90
CA LEU A 477 12.76 11.76 24.49
C LEU A 477 14.19 12.30 24.54
N ASP A 478 14.67 12.78 23.40
CA ASP A 478 16.06 13.20 23.21
C ASP A 478 16.40 14.47 24.03
N ASN A 479 17.65 14.88 23.97
CA ASN A 479 18.32 15.98 24.66
C ASN A 479 17.40 17.03 25.30
N ASN A 480 17.30 17.02 26.63
CA ASN A 480 16.61 18.03 27.44
C ASN A 480 15.07 18.06 27.35
N SER A 481 14.43 16.95 26.99
CA SER A 481 12.98 16.77 27.00
C SER A 481 12.40 16.81 28.42
N LYS A 482 11.25 17.48 28.59
CA LYS A 482 10.64 17.69 29.92
C LYS A 482 9.12 17.65 29.92
N GLY A 483 8.54 17.11 30.99
CA GLY A 483 7.08 17.14 31.21
C GLY A 483 6.31 16.22 30.24
N TYR A 484 6.72 14.96 30.15
CA TYR A 484 6.04 13.95 29.35
C TYR A 484 5.47 12.86 30.27
N THR A 485 4.21 12.51 30.07
CA THR A 485 3.55 11.37 30.72
C THR A 485 3.34 10.29 29.66
N VAL A 486 4.05 9.18 29.79
CA VAL A 486 4.11 8.08 28.82
C VAL A 486 3.50 6.85 29.46
N HIS A 487 2.32 6.41 29.01
CA HIS A 487 1.66 5.28 29.65
C HIS A 487 0.81 4.39 28.76
N HIS A 488 0.69 3.11 29.13
CA HIS A 488 -0.15 2.15 28.40
C HIS A 488 0.24 2.02 26.92
N ASN A 489 1.49 2.32 26.54
CA ASN A 489 1.98 2.03 25.19
C ASN A 489 2.53 0.61 25.13
N VAL A 490 2.43 0.02 23.94
CA VAL A 490 3.06 -1.26 23.63
C VAL A 490 4.15 -1.00 22.61
N ILE A 491 5.36 -1.43 22.93
CA ILE A 491 6.56 -1.20 22.13
C ILE A 491 7.19 -2.56 21.81
N TRP A 492 7.33 -2.92 20.53
CA TRP A 492 7.94 -4.21 20.22
C TRP A 492 8.77 -4.29 18.94
N ASN A 493 9.64 -5.30 18.86
CA ASN A 493 10.55 -5.52 17.73
C ASN A 493 11.38 -4.27 17.40
N ILE A 494 12.14 -3.80 18.39
CA ILE A 494 12.91 -2.56 18.32
C ILE A 494 14.40 -2.87 18.38
N SER A 495 15.18 -2.38 17.41
CA SER A 495 16.60 -2.76 17.30
C SER A 495 17.53 -2.12 18.35
N TRP A 496 17.07 -1.17 19.18
CA TRP A 496 17.89 -0.52 20.21
C TRP A 496 17.28 -0.51 21.61
N SER A 497 16.37 0.40 21.91
CA SER A 497 15.81 0.56 23.25
C SER A 497 14.32 0.85 23.18
N GLY A 498 13.55 0.31 24.13
CA GLY A 498 12.15 0.70 24.27
C GLY A 498 12.03 2.19 24.57
N TYR A 499 12.80 2.66 25.57
CA TYR A 499 12.97 4.07 25.90
C TYR A 499 14.40 4.55 25.69
N GLN A 500 14.53 5.73 25.08
CA GLN A 500 15.78 6.48 25.02
C GLN A 500 15.60 7.87 25.62
N VAL A 501 16.51 8.25 26.53
CA VAL A 501 16.52 9.58 27.19
C VAL A 501 17.93 10.17 27.22
N ASN A 502 18.10 11.44 26.87
CA ASN A 502 19.43 12.06 26.81
C ASN A 502 19.52 13.41 27.54
N TRP A 503 20.69 13.68 28.10
CA TRP A 503 21.09 14.93 28.76
C TRP A 503 20.14 15.33 29.90
N ASN A 504 19.74 16.60 30.00
CA ASN A 504 18.96 17.16 31.12
C ASN A 504 17.45 16.90 30.98
N ASN A 505 17.08 15.63 31.03
CA ASN A 505 15.68 15.19 31.01
C ASN A 505 15.08 15.21 32.41
N THR A 506 13.93 15.88 32.56
CA THR A 506 13.28 16.08 33.87
C THR A 506 11.76 15.96 33.76
N ASN A 507 11.10 15.54 34.85
CA ASN A 507 9.65 15.39 34.90
C ASN A 507 9.13 14.46 33.79
N LEU A 508 9.79 13.32 33.62
CA LEU A 508 9.37 12.25 32.72
C LEU A 508 8.73 11.13 33.53
N ASP A 509 7.49 10.82 33.22
CA ASP A 509 6.68 9.83 33.94
C ASP A 509 6.36 8.67 32.99
N PHE A 510 6.97 7.49 33.21
CA PHE A 510 6.73 6.27 32.43
C PHE A 510 5.91 5.26 33.25
N TYR A 511 4.64 5.05 32.90
CA TYR A 511 3.72 4.21 33.68
C TYR A 511 3.05 3.12 32.86
N HIS A 512 2.97 1.88 33.36
CA HIS A 512 2.12 0.85 32.75
C HIS A 512 2.38 0.64 31.25
N ASN A 513 3.62 0.61 30.77
CA ASN A 513 3.90 0.29 29.37
C ASN A 513 4.45 -1.14 29.25
N THR A 514 4.29 -1.73 28.08
CA THR A 514 4.79 -3.06 27.74
C THR A 514 5.86 -2.95 26.66
N ILE A 515 7.06 -3.46 26.94
CA ILE A 515 8.16 -3.57 25.96
C ILE A 515 8.43 -5.06 25.69
N TRP A 516 8.46 -5.45 24.41
CA TRP A 516 8.71 -6.83 23.98
C TRP A 516 9.68 -6.88 22.81
N ASN A 517 10.71 -7.72 22.86
CA ASN A 517 11.69 -7.85 21.77
C ASN A 517 12.36 -6.52 21.37
N ALA A 518 12.66 -5.68 22.36
CA ALA A 518 13.67 -4.65 22.21
C ALA A 518 15.03 -5.20 22.64
N GLU A 519 16.13 -4.66 22.12
CA GLU A 519 17.49 -5.02 22.58
C GLU A 519 17.67 -4.73 24.08
N ARG A 520 16.97 -3.71 24.62
CA ARG A 520 16.84 -3.42 26.06
C ARG A 520 15.60 -2.60 26.37
N ALA A 521 15.13 -2.65 27.62
CA ALA A 521 14.03 -1.83 28.10
C ALA A 521 14.30 -0.33 27.92
N MET A 522 15.45 0.14 28.40
CA MET A 522 15.80 1.56 28.41
C MET A 522 17.30 1.78 28.21
N ASP A 523 17.65 2.90 27.60
CA ASP A 523 19.03 3.37 27.46
C ASP A 523 19.09 4.90 27.59
N SER A 524 20.28 5.43 27.89
CA SER A 524 20.48 6.85 28.14
C SER A 524 21.87 7.34 27.80
N TRP A 525 21.95 8.61 27.41
CA TRP A 525 23.21 9.34 27.32
C TRP A 525 23.14 10.62 28.15
N VAL A 526 23.58 10.57 29.40
CA VAL A 526 23.46 11.72 30.34
C VAL A 526 24.45 12.84 30.02
N ASN A 527 25.64 12.50 29.49
CA ASN A 527 26.66 13.46 29.05
C ASN A 527 27.03 14.55 30.09
N GLY A 528 27.07 14.18 31.37
CA GLY A 528 27.43 15.09 32.47
C GLY A 528 26.33 16.10 32.86
N TYR A 529 25.13 15.97 32.31
CA TYR A 529 23.95 16.70 32.78
C TYR A 529 23.33 15.99 33.99
N THR A 530 22.39 16.67 34.66
CA THR A 530 21.59 16.08 35.74
C THR A 530 20.22 15.73 35.21
N GLN A 531 19.71 14.56 35.59
CA GLN A 531 18.32 14.19 35.39
C GLN A 531 17.63 14.16 36.75
N GLU A 532 16.39 14.62 36.82
CA GLU A 532 15.67 14.71 38.09
C GLU A 532 14.15 14.65 37.91
N ASN A 533 13.47 14.23 38.97
CA ASN A 533 12.01 14.14 39.03
C ASN A 533 11.43 13.25 37.93
N ASN A 534 12.15 12.21 37.52
CA ASN A 534 11.66 11.23 36.56
C ASN A 534 11.22 9.96 37.29
N LYS A 535 10.21 9.27 36.74
CA LYS A 535 9.60 8.10 37.34
C LYS A 535 9.39 7.00 36.31
N ILE A 536 9.60 5.75 36.74
CA ILE A 536 9.34 4.55 35.93
C ILE A 536 8.60 3.58 36.83
N TYR A 537 7.26 3.49 36.69
CA TYR A 537 6.41 2.63 37.52
C TYR A 537 5.59 1.63 36.72
N ASN A 538 5.41 0.42 37.24
CA ASN A 538 4.45 -0.55 36.72
C ASN A 538 4.68 -0.98 35.25
N ASN A 539 5.89 -0.83 34.69
CA ASN A 539 6.20 -1.22 33.33
C ASN A 539 6.66 -2.67 33.23
N TYR A 540 6.43 -3.30 32.08
CA TYR A 540 6.93 -4.63 31.74
C TYR A 540 7.98 -4.55 30.63
N SER A 541 9.06 -5.33 30.75
CA SER A 541 9.97 -5.63 29.65
C SER A 541 10.36 -7.11 29.66
N ASN A 542 10.61 -7.70 28.50
CA ASN A 542 11.15 -9.06 28.45
C ASN A 542 12.66 -9.12 28.69
N ILE A 543 13.37 -7.99 28.48
CA ILE A 543 14.82 -7.91 28.62
C ILE A 543 15.30 -6.50 28.97
N GLY A 544 16.50 -6.43 29.55
CA GLY A 544 17.23 -5.20 29.79
C GLY A 544 16.76 -4.45 31.04
N ASP A 545 17.68 -3.73 31.66
CA ASP A 545 17.43 -3.00 32.90
C ASP A 545 16.66 -1.68 32.64
N TRP A 546 15.86 -1.28 33.62
CA TRP A 546 15.30 0.07 33.71
C TRP A 546 16.38 0.97 34.30
N PHE A 547 17.00 1.83 33.48
CA PHE A 547 18.01 2.87 33.77
C PHE A 547 19.00 2.66 34.95
N SER A 548 20.31 2.84 34.71
CA SER A 548 21.32 2.57 35.74
C SER A 548 22.54 3.51 35.80
N GLU A 549 22.51 4.76 35.32
CA GLU A 549 23.68 5.65 35.47
C GLU A 549 23.85 6.16 36.92
N THR A 550 22.82 6.78 37.50
CA THR A 550 22.78 7.07 38.94
C THR A 550 21.44 6.68 39.56
N THR A 551 21.46 6.29 40.84
CA THR A 551 20.26 5.82 41.56
C THR A 551 19.24 6.91 41.85
N SER A 552 19.50 8.18 41.50
CA SER A 552 18.63 9.33 41.78
C SER A 552 18.00 9.97 40.55
N ASP A 553 18.43 9.60 39.34
CA ASP A 553 17.91 10.20 38.10
C ASP A 553 16.45 9.80 37.83
N PHE A 554 16.10 8.57 38.22
CA PHE A 554 14.76 8.02 38.12
C PHE A 554 14.35 7.37 39.46
N ASP A 555 13.11 7.61 39.86
CA ASP A 555 12.41 6.79 40.84
C ASP A 555 11.81 5.57 40.12
N ILE A 556 12.32 4.38 40.42
CA ILE A 556 11.99 3.14 39.70
C ILE A 556 11.31 2.18 40.68
N GLN A 557 10.03 1.85 40.42
CA GLN A 557 9.22 1.02 41.33
C GLN A 557 8.29 0.07 40.56
N ASP A 558 8.11 -1.15 41.09
CA ASP A 558 7.14 -2.14 40.60
C ASP A 558 7.15 -2.42 39.08
N ASN A 559 8.31 -2.29 38.44
CA ASN A 559 8.51 -2.74 37.07
C ASN A 559 8.95 -4.22 37.05
N LEU A 560 8.49 -4.98 36.06
CA LEU A 560 8.86 -6.38 35.88
C LEU A 560 9.76 -6.55 34.65
N ILE A 561 10.90 -7.24 34.83
CA ILE A 561 11.70 -7.79 33.74
C ILE A 561 11.57 -9.31 33.79
N ASN A 562 10.99 -9.92 32.76
CA ASN A 562 10.81 -11.36 32.70
C ASN A 562 10.84 -11.87 31.27
N SER A 563 11.79 -12.75 30.95
CA SER A 563 11.95 -13.30 29.60
C SER A 563 10.83 -14.25 29.17
N ILE A 564 10.06 -14.79 30.13
CA ILE A 564 8.89 -15.62 29.85
C ILE A 564 7.69 -14.69 29.66
N SER A 565 7.04 -14.75 28.49
CA SER A 565 5.84 -13.95 28.20
C SER A 565 4.75 -14.20 29.25
N PRO A 566 4.24 -13.16 29.93
CA PRO A 566 3.06 -13.24 30.78
C PRO A 566 1.76 -13.00 30.01
N PHE A 567 1.82 -12.86 28.68
CA PHE A 567 0.71 -12.49 27.82
C PHE A 567 0.16 -13.68 27.03
N GLU A 568 -1.07 -13.55 26.54
CA GLU A 568 -1.77 -14.59 25.77
C GLU A 568 -0.95 -15.06 24.55
N ASP A 569 -0.44 -14.13 23.74
CA ASP A 569 0.43 -14.43 22.59
C ASP A 569 1.19 -13.18 22.15
N ALA A 570 2.29 -12.86 22.84
CA ALA A 570 3.08 -11.66 22.54
C ALA A 570 3.74 -11.68 21.16
N ASP A 571 4.05 -12.87 20.62
CA ASP A 571 4.65 -13.03 19.29
C ASP A 571 3.63 -12.79 18.17
N ALA A 572 2.34 -12.99 18.45
CA ALA A 572 1.22 -12.57 17.60
C ALA A 572 0.68 -11.16 17.94
N SER A 573 1.47 -10.34 18.63
CA SER A 573 1.11 -8.97 19.06
C SER A 573 -0.11 -8.88 20.00
N ASN A 574 -0.41 -9.96 20.72
CA ASN A 574 -1.47 -10.00 21.72
C ASN A 574 -0.88 -9.92 23.14
N PHE A 575 -0.88 -8.71 23.68
CA PHE A 575 -0.28 -8.36 24.97
C PHE A 575 -1.30 -8.34 26.14
N MET A 576 -2.47 -8.97 25.97
CA MET A 576 -3.39 -9.19 27.10
C MET A 576 -2.74 -10.18 28.08
N PRO A 577 -2.66 -9.88 29.40
CA PRO A 577 -2.11 -10.83 30.37
C PRO A 577 -2.91 -12.14 30.40
N ILE A 578 -2.25 -13.27 30.69
CA ILE A 578 -2.95 -14.52 31.02
C ILE A 578 -3.35 -14.56 32.50
N THR A 579 -4.41 -15.29 32.81
CA THR A 579 -4.83 -15.52 34.20
C THR A 579 -3.71 -16.14 35.03
N GLY A 580 -3.42 -15.54 36.18
CA GLY A 580 -2.37 -16.00 37.10
C GLY A 580 -0.94 -15.66 36.66
N SER A 581 -0.77 -14.86 35.61
CA SER A 581 0.54 -14.36 35.18
C SER A 581 1.19 -13.49 36.26
N PRO A 582 2.53 -13.33 36.24
CA PRO A 582 3.24 -12.52 37.22
C PRO A 582 3.02 -11.02 37.10
N VAL A 583 2.24 -10.54 36.12
CA VAL A 583 1.88 -9.12 35.99
C VAL A 583 0.53 -8.78 36.60
N VAL A 584 -0.33 -9.78 36.81
CA VAL A 584 -1.72 -9.57 37.27
C VAL A 584 -1.77 -9.21 38.75
N ASP A 585 -2.47 -8.12 39.07
CA ASP A 585 -2.64 -7.59 40.44
C ASP A 585 -1.29 -7.32 41.14
N LYS A 586 -0.26 -6.90 40.40
CA LYS A 586 1.11 -6.67 40.94
C LYS A 586 1.57 -5.23 40.91
N ALA A 587 0.93 -4.36 40.15
CA ALA A 587 1.34 -2.97 40.07
C ALA A 587 0.89 -2.19 41.32
N GLN A 588 1.64 -1.14 41.65
CA GLN A 588 1.21 -0.20 42.68
C GLN A 588 0.13 0.76 42.15
N ILE A 589 -0.67 1.30 43.08
CA ILE A 589 -1.55 2.43 42.78
C ILE A 589 -0.72 3.71 42.78
N ILE A 590 -0.65 4.37 41.63
CA ILE A 590 0.04 5.66 41.47
C ILE A 590 -0.94 6.78 41.89
N ALA A 591 -0.75 7.36 43.07
CA ALA A 591 -1.74 8.27 43.67
C ALA A 591 -1.99 9.54 42.85
N GLU A 592 -0.95 10.05 42.17
CA GLU A 592 -1.00 11.19 41.25
C GLU A 592 -1.56 10.84 39.86
N PHE A 593 -1.70 9.55 39.55
CA PHE A 593 -2.18 9.04 38.26
C PHE A 593 -3.17 7.87 38.46
N PRO A 594 -4.34 8.13 39.05
CA PRO A 594 -5.32 7.08 39.31
C PRO A 594 -5.92 6.59 37.99
N LYS A 595 -5.75 5.29 37.70
CA LYS A 595 -6.45 4.60 36.61
C LYS A 595 -7.39 3.53 37.17
N PRO A 596 -8.57 3.32 36.55
CA PRO A 596 -9.41 2.17 36.85
C PRO A 596 -8.65 0.85 36.61
N TYR A 597 -8.91 -0.15 37.43
CA TYR A 597 -8.33 -1.49 37.33
C TYR A 597 -9.32 -2.55 37.86
N LYS A 598 -9.07 -3.83 37.58
CA LYS A 598 -9.92 -4.95 37.96
C LYS A 598 -9.13 -5.98 38.75
N GLY A 599 -9.49 -6.13 40.02
CA GLY A 599 -8.87 -7.07 40.92
C GLY A 599 -8.59 -6.44 42.26
N ILE A 600 -7.46 -6.78 42.87
CA ILE A 600 -6.98 -6.19 44.12
C ILE A 600 -5.98 -5.06 43.89
N ALA A 601 -5.33 -5.00 42.72
CA ALA A 601 -4.39 -3.95 42.32
C ALA A 601 -4.34 -3.85 40.78
N PRO A 602 -3.78 -2.78 40.20
CA PRO A 602 -3.53 -2.73 38.76
C PRO A 602 -2.59 -3.86 38.28
N ASP A 603 -2.63 -4.12 36.99
CA ASP A 603 -1.66 -4.99 36.32
C ASP A 603 -0.39 -4.22 35.91
N ILE A 604 0.75 -4.92 35.89
CA ILE A 604 2.00 -4.41 35.33
C ILE A 604 1.94 -4.49 33.80
N GLY A 605 2.32 -3.41 33.12
CA GLY A 605 2.27 -3.30 31.66
C GLY A 605 1.02 -2.59 31.14
N ALA A 606 0.83 -2.62 29.83
CA ALA A 606 -0.10 -1.76 29.11
C ALA A 606 -1.56 -2.24 29.05
N TYR A 607 -1.82 -3.47 29.48
CA TYR A 607 -3.14 -4.08 29.44
C TYR A 607 -3.52 -4.60 30.83
N GLU A 608 -4.78 -4.40 31.17
CA GLU A 608 -5.42 -4.90 32.39
C GLU A 608 -6.21 -6.17 32.07
N LEU A 609 -5.97 -7.26 32.80
CA LEU A 609 -6.69 -8.51 32.63
C LEU A 609 -8.19 -8.32 32.91
N GLY A 610 -9.00 -8.58 31.88
CA GLY A 610 -10.45 -8.40 31.95
C GLY A 610 -10.91 -6.94 31.89
N GLY A 611 -10.00 -6.02 31.55
CA GLY A 611 -10.28 -4.68 31.04
C GLY A 611 -10.50 -4.67 29.52
N THR A 612 -10.52 -3.49 28.92
CA THR A 612 -10.68 -3.35 27.46
C THR A 612 -9.42 -3.82 26.74
N ARG A 613 -9.60 -4.73 25.77
CA ARG A 613 -8.55 -5.04 24.78
C ARG A 613 -8.47 -3.92 23.76
N TRP A 614 -7.93 -2.80 24.19
CA TRP A 614 -7.74 -1.65 23.33
C TRP A 614 -6.77 -1.99 22.18
N THR A 615 -6.96 -1.34 21.04
CA THR A 615 -6.11 -1.48 19.85
C THR A 615 -5.68 -0.12 19.35
N ALA A 616 -4.70 -0.07 18.47
CA ALA A 616 -4.21 1.17 17.86
C ALA A 616 -4.51 1.23 16.35
N GLY A 617 -4.24 2.39 15.75
CA GLY A 617 -4.44 2.65 14.32
C GLY A 617 -5.83 3.16 13.97
N ILE A 618 -6.14 3.22 12.67
CA ILE A 618 -7.39 3.81 12.16
C ILE A 618 -8.67 3.15 12.71
N ASN A 619 -8.57 1.89 13.15
CA ASN A 619 -9.65 1.10 13.70
C ASN A 619 -9.52 0.88 15.23
N ALA A 620 -8.75 1.74 15.90
CA ALA A 620 -8.48 1.65 17.33
C ALA A 620 -9.76 1.52 18.17
N VAL A 621 -9.78 0.50 19.03
CA VAL A 621 -10.70 0.36 20.16
C VAL A 621 -10.08 1.11 21.34
N GLU A 622 -10.80 2.11 21.87
CA GLU A 622 -10.30 2.88 23.01
C GLU A 622 -10.48 2.12 24.32
N ASP A 623 -9.52 2.26 25.23
CA ASP A 623 -9.66 1.79 26.59
C ASP A 623 -10.71 2.61 27.33
N THR A 624 -11.72 1.92 27.86
CA THR A 624 -12.81 2.53 28.61
C THR A 624 -12.56 2.51 30.12
N GLY A 625 -11.49 1.84 30.58
CA GLY A 625 -11.14 1.66 32.00
C GLY A 625 -12.14 0.84 32.82
N GLU A 626 -13.37 0.66 32.35
CA GLU A 626 -14.34 -0.20 33.00
C GLU A 626 -13.95 -1.67 32.84
N GLY A 627 -13.93 -2.43 33.95
CA GLY A 627 -13.89 -3.87 33.89
C GLY A 627 -15.09 -4.37 33.10
N ILE A 628 -14.87 -4.85 31.87
CA ILE A 628 -15.97 -5.24 31.01
C ILE A 628 -16.53 -6.56 31.54
N SER A 629 -17.83 -6.59 31.88
CA SER A 629 -18.59 -7.85 31.85
C SER A 629 -18.64 -8.30 30.41
N TRP A 630 -17.74 -9.21 30.03
CA TRP A 630 -17.56 -9.62 28.65
C TRP A 630 -18.88 -10.17 28.10
N SER A 631 -19.30 -9.62 26.96
CA SER A 631 -20.50 -10.03 26.23
C SER A 631 -20.03 -10.66 24.93
N VAL A 632 -20.65 -11.77 24.56
CA VAL A 632 -20.39 -12.43 23.29
C VAL A 632 -20.70 -11.53 22.08
N LEU A 633 -21.53 -10.49 22.26
CA LEU A 633 -21.84 -9.51 21.22
C LEU A 633 -20.66 -8.57 20.91
N LYS A 634 -19.67 -8.49 21.81
CA LYS A 634 -18.45 -7.69 21.65
C LYS A 634 -17.22 -8.53 21.27
N THR A 635 -17.32 -9.86 21.36
CA THR A 635 -16.27 -10.78 20.92
C THR A 635 -16.24 -10.84 19.39
N GLN A 636 -15.06 -10.68 18.79
CA GLN A 636 -14.85 -10.96 17.37
C GLN A 636 -14.45 -12.43 17.21
N PHE A 637 -15.07 -13.11 16.25
CA PHE A 637 -14.71 -14.48 15.91
C PHE A 637 -14.10 -14.51 14.51
N LEU A 638 -12.84 -14.93 14.40
CA LEU A 638 -12.26 -15.32 13.14
C LEU A 638 -12.82 -16.69 12.76
N ILE A 639 -13.64 -16.71 11.72
CA ILE A 639 -14.28 -17.93 11.22
C ILE A 639 -13.66 -18.25 9.86
N THR A 640 -12.90 -19.33 9.78
CA THR A 640 -12.31 -19.80 8.54
C THR A 640 -12.92 -21.12 8.11
N THR A 641 -13.13 -21.27 6.80
CA THR A 641 -13.63 -22.50 6.22
C THR A 641 -12.67 -23.02 5.18
N SER A 642 -12.59 -24.34 5.05
CA SER A 642 -11.99 -25.01 3.90
C SER A 642 -13.06 -25.84 3.21
N SER A 643 -13.12 -25.71 1.89
CA SER A 643 -13.99 -26.52 1.03
C SER A 643 -13.52 -27.97 1.02
N GLU A 644 -14.37 -28.87 0.52
CA GLU A 644 -13.92 -30.24 0.25
C GLU A 644 -12.71 -30.23 -0.70
N THR A 645 -11.71 -31.06 -0.42
CA THR A 645 -10.52 -31.17 -1.29
C THR A 645 -10.84 -31.85 -2.62
N CYS A 646 -11.85 -32.71 -2.65
CA CYS A 646 -12.36 -33.36 -3.86
C CYS A 646 -13.86 -33.63 -3.70
N PRO A 647 -14.61 -33.80 -4.81
CA PRO A 647 -16.04 -34.07 -4.73
C PRO A 647 -16.35 -35.32 -3.89
N ASN A 648 -17.29 -35.22 -2.95
CA ASN A 648 -17.75 -36.30 -2.07
C ASN A 648 -16.67 -36.82 -1.09
N GLN A 649 -15.66 -36.01 -0.75
CA GLN A 649 -14.70 -36.39 0.29
C GLN A 649 -15.19 -36.05 1.70
N HIS A 650 -16.22 -35.22 1.82
CA HIS A 650 -16.81 -34.87 3.12
C HIS A 650 -15.73 -34.35 4.10
N ASN A 651 -14.74 -33.60 3.59
CA ASN A 651 -13.56 -33.18 4.37
C ASN A 651 -13.40 -31.66 4.44
N GLY A 652 -14.49 -30.91 4.28
CA GLY A 652 -14.52 -29.51 4.60
C GLY A 652 -14.24 -29.30 6.09
N LYS A 653 -13.73 -28.10 6.42
CA LYS A 653 -13.44 -27.73 7.81
C LYS A 653 -14.01 -26.37 8.14
N LEU A 654 -14.38 -26.19 9.40
CA LEU A 654 -14.76 -24.93 10.01
C LEU A 654 -13.88 -24.73 11.25
N HIS A 655 -13.06 -23.68 11.23
CA HIS A 655 -12.28 -23.24 12.39
C HIS A 655 -12.86 -21.92 12.88
N ILE A 656 -13.13 -21.86 14.18
CA ILE A 656 -13.66 -20.69 14.86
C ILE A 656 -12.64 -20.33 15.93
N GLU A 657 -12.14 -19.11 15.89
CA GLU A 657 -11.23 -18.56 16.88
C GLU A 657 -11.82 -17.26 17.43
N ALA A 658 -11.99 -17.18 18.74
CA ALA A 658 -12.39 -15.98 19.44
C ALA A 658 -11.19 -15.03 19.61
N ASP A 659 -11.40 -13.73 19.48
CA ASP A 659 -10.39 -12.72 19.78
C ASP A 659 -9.99 -12.72 21.27
N PHE A 660 -10.89 -13.13 22.16
CA PHE A 660 -10.68 -13.23 23.61
C PHE A 660 -10.89 -14.65 24.12
N SER A 661 -10.06 -15.10 25.08
CA SER A 661 -10.23 -16.42 25.70
C SER A 661 -11.27 -16.36 26.81
N GLU A 662 -12.42 -17.01 26.62
CA GLU A 662 -13.45 -17.15 27.64
C GLU A 662 -14.15 -18.50 27.49
N ASN A 663 -14.87 -18.97 28.50
CA ASN A 663 -15.62 -20.22 28.32
C ASN A 663 -16.86 -19.97 27.44
N TYR A 664 -16.80 -20.37 26.17
CA TYR A 664 -17.88 -20.25 25.22
C TYR A 664 -18.69 -21.54 25.09
N THR A 665 -19.98 -21.40 24.79
CA THR A 665 -20.85 -22.45 24.26
C THR A 665 -21.17 -22.12 22.81
N LEU A 666 -20.80 -23.02 21.90
CA LEU A 666 -21.15 -23.01 20.48
C LEU A 666 -22.28 -24.01 20.24
N ASN A 667 -23.45 -23.51 19.84
CA ASN A 667 -24.53 -24.31 19.29
C ASN A 667 -24.30 -24.50 17.79
N PHE A 668 -23.83 -25.68 17.39
CA PHE A 668 -23.55 -26.05 16.01
C PHE A 668 -24.48 -27.18 15.59
N ASN A 669 -25.34 -26.96 14.58
CA ASN A 669 -26.33 -27.94 14.10
C ASN A 669 -27.22 -28.55 15.23
N GLY A 670 -27.58 -27.76 16.24
CA GLY A 670 -28.42 -28.21 17.36
C GLY A 670 -27.69 -29.01 18.44
N SER A 671 -26.35 -29.10 18.38
CA SER A 671 -25.50 -29.65 19.45
C SER A 671 -24.68 -28.54 20.08
N ASP A 672 -24.66 -28.50 21.41
CA ASP A 672 -23.80 -27.59 22.16
C ASP A 672 -22.41 -28.20 22.35
N THR A 673 -21.39 -27.43 22.03
CA THR A 673 -19.98 -27.73 22.30
C THR A 673 -19.36 -26.55 23.04
N THR A 674 -18.38 -26.79 23.91
CA THR A 674 -17.69 -25.71 24.63
C THR A 674 -16.27 -25.55 24.12
N PHE A 675 -15.82 -24.31 24.01
CA PHE A 675 -14.43 -23.99 23.66
C PHE A 675 -13.97 -22.74 24.42
N THR A 676 -12.66 -22.53 24.49
CA THR A 676 -12.10 -21.40 25.26
C THR A 676 -11.53 -20.30 24.35
N LYS A 677 -10.64 -20.67 23.44
CA LYS A 677 -10.02 -19.74 22.48
C LYS A 677 -10.46 -20.07 21.07
N ASP A 678 -10.31 -21.32 20.68
CA ASP A 678 -10.68 -21.78 19.35
C ASP A 678 -11.30 -23.18 19.37
N THR A 679 -11.93 -23.56 18.26
CA THR A 679 -12.46 -24.89 18.01
C THR A 679 -12.44 -25.20 16.52
N LEU A 680 -12.20 -26.48 16.19
CA LEU A 680 -12.11 -26.97 14.82
C LEU A 680 -13.12 -28.10 14.61
N PHE A 681 -13.96 -27.93 13.61
CA PHE A 681 -14.84 -28.97 13.07
C PHE A 681 -14.25 -29.47 11.76
N GLU A 682 -13.98 -30.76 11.70
CA GLU A 682 -13.49 -31.44 10.51
C GLU A 682 -14.56 -32.38 9.96
N ASN A 683 -14.35 -32.81 8.72
CA ASN A 683 -15.21 -33.75 8.02
C ASN A 683 -16.64 -33.22 7.78
N LEU A 684 -16.74 -31.94 7.43
CA LEU A 684 -18.01 -31.30 7.08
C LEU A 684 -18.28 -31.47 5.58
N ASP A 685 -19.55 -31.74 5.26
CA ASP A 685 -20.07 -31.75 3.89
C ASP A 685 -20.11 -30.32 3.34
N HIS A 686 -20.06 -30.15 2.01
CA HIS A 686 -20.41 -28.87 1.41
C HIS A 686 -21.86 -28.47 1.76
N GLY A 687 -22.08 -27.17 1.99
CA GLY A 687 -23.36 -26.64 2.40
C GLY A 687 -23.25 -25.42 3.31
N THR A 688 -24.41 -24.89 3.72
CA THR A 688 -24.51 -23.77 4.66
C THR A 688 -24.68 -24.28 6.07
N TYR A 689 -23.88 -23.74 7.01
CA TYR A 689 -23.94 -24.07 8.43
C TYR A 689 -24.28 -22.82 9.23
N ASP A 690 -25.36 -22.92 10.01
CA ASP A 690 -25.78 -21.90 10.97
C ASP A 690 -25.35 -22.32 12.37
N PHE A 691 -24.77 -21.39 13.11
CA PHE A 691 -24.37 -21.63 14.49
C PHE A 691 -24.42 -20.37 15.33
N CYS A 692 -24.59 -20.53 16.64
CA CYS A 692 -24.58 -19.42 17.59
C CYS A 692 -23.55 -19.67 18.68
N ILE A 693 -22.78 -18.64 19.02
CA ILE A 693 -21.80 -18.67 20.10
C ILE A 693 -22.34 -17.82 21.25
N SER A 694 -22.21 -18.30 22.48
CA SER A 694 -22.55 -17.61 23.73
C SER A 694 -21.44 -17.82 24.76
N ILE A 695 -21.39 -17.00 25.81
CA ILE A 695 -20.51 -17.24 26.97
C ILE A 695 -21.26 -18.14 27.96
N ILE A 696 -20.59 -19.12 28.56
CA ILE A 696 -21.20 -20.06 29.52
C ILE A 696 -21.84 -19.26 30.68
N GLY A 697 -23.14 -19.50 30.89
CA GLY A 697 -23.93 -18.84 31.93
C GLY A 697 -24.52 -17.48 31.52
N ASN A 698 -24.28 -17.01 30.29
CA ASN A 698 -24.91 -15.83 29.71
C ASN A 698 -26.08 -16.22 28.79
N THR A 699 -27.06 -15.33 28.62
CA THR A 699 -28.22 -15.52 27.71
C THR A 699 -28.01 -14.90 26.34
N GLU A 700 -27.00 -14.05 26.17
CA GLU A 700 -26.68 -13.43 24.88
C GLU A 700 -25.93 -14.41 23.97
N SER A 701 -26.20 -14.34 22.66
CA SER A 701 -25.54 -15.15 21.64
C SER A 701 -25.30 -14.37 20.35
N GLN A 702 -24.17 -14.61 19.69
CA GLN A 702 -23.88 -14.13 18.34
C GLN A 702 -24.01 -15.28 17.35
N CYS A 703 -24.81 -15.10 16.30
CA CYS A 703 -25.11 -16.16 15.33
C CYS A 703 -24.50 -15.86 13.97
N PHE A 704 -23.98 -16.90 13.32
CA PHE A 704 -23.27 -16.85 12.06
C PHE A 704 -23.87 -17.86 11.08
N SER A 705 -23.75 -17.55 9.80
CA SER A 705 -24.09 -18.45 8.69
C SER A 705 -22.92 -18.47 7.74
N ILE A 706 -22.31 -19.65 7.55
CA ILE A 706 -21.14 -19.83 6.68
C ILE A 706 -21.42 -20.88 5.62
N GLU A 707 -20.71 -20.79 4.49
CA GLU A 707 -20.80 -21.76 3.39
C GLU A 707 -19.47 -22.52 3.26
N ILE A 708 -19.55 -23.85 3.31
CA ILE A 708 -18.49 -24.75 2.85
C ILE A 708 -18.79 -25.07 1.39
N LYS A 709 -17.94 -24.59 0.48
CA LYS A 709 -18.15 -24.78 -0.97
C LYS A 709 -17.87 -26.22 -1.39
N GLU A 710 -18.55 -26.64 -2.45
CA GLU A 710 -18.28 -27.90 -3.15
C GLU A 710 -16.90 -27.88 -3.82
N ALA A 711 -16.23 -29.04 -3.90
CA ALA A 711 -14.96 -29.18 -4.61
C ALA A 711 -15.14 -29.01 -6.14
N ASN A 712 -14.10 -28.55 -6.83
CA ASN A 712 -14.15 -28.33 -8.27
C ASN A 712 -14.07 -29.67 -9.05
N GLU A 713 -14.95 -29.87 -10.04
CA GLU A 713 -14.76 -30.87 -11.10
C GLU A 713 -14.06 -30.26 -12.32
N ILE A 714 -13.15 -31.00 -12.97
CA ILE A 714 -12.52 -30.53 -14.21
C ILE A 714 -13.56 -30.49 -15.34
N THR A 715 -13.80 -29.29 -15.88
CA THR A 715 -14.75 -29.05 -16.96
C THR A 715 -14.11 -28.19 -18.04
N GLY A 716 -14.50 -28.39 -19.29
CA GLY A 716 -13.92 -27.66 -20.40
C GLY A 716 -14.55 -28.00 -21.75
N LYS A 717 -14.31 -27.14 -22.73
CA LYS A 717 -14.77 -27.28 -24.11
C LYS A 717 -13.60 -27.59 -25.03
N SER A 718 -13.87 -28.30 -26.13
CA SER A 718 -12.84 -28.57 -27.14
C SER A 718 -13.39 -28.67 -28.56
N VAL A 719 -12.59 -28.22 -29.53
CA VAL A 719 -12.95 -28.16 -30.97
C VAL A 719 -11.82 -28.75 -31.82
N VAL A 720 -12.17 -29.58 -32.81
CA VAL A 720 -11.22 -30.22 -33.74
C VAL A 720 -11.22 -29.49 -35.09
N SER A 721 -10.05 -29.21 -35.64
CA SER A 721 -9.87 -28.65 -36.99
C SER A 721 -8.59 -29.15 -37.66
N LEU A 722 -8.68 -29.74 -38.87
CA LEU A 722 -7.57 -29.97 -39.82
C LEU A 722 -6.23 -30.49 -39.23
N ASN A 723 -6.27 -31.32 -38.17
CA ASN A 723 -5.15 -31.91 -37.38
C ASN A 723 -4.80 -31.26 -36.03
N LYS A 724 -5.72 -30.46 -35.47
CA LYS A 724 -5.53 -29.74 -34.21
C LYS A 724 -6.78 -29.81 -33.32
N LEU A 725 -6.60 -30.11 -32.04
CA LEU A 725 -7.63 -30.01 -31.01
C LEU A 725 -7.33 -28.78 -30.14
N SER A 726 -8.21 -27.78 -30.17
CA SER A 726 -8.15 -26.64 -29.25
C SER A 726 -8.99 -26.95 -28.01
N VAL A 727 -8.42 -26.81 -26.83
CA VAL A 727 -9.05 -27.09 -25.53
C VAL A 727 -9.06 -25.81 -24.71
N LYS A 728 -10.23 -25.51 -24.11
CA LYS A 728 -10.39 -24.46 -23.11
C LYS A 728 -10.99 -25.06 -21.84
N ILE A 729 -10.23 -25.03 -20.76
CA ILE A 729 -10.65 -25.44 -19.42
C ILE A 729 -11.47 -24.32 -18.79
N GLU A 730 -12.65 -24.67 -18.27
CA GLU A 730 -13.55 -23.76 -17.56
C GLU A 730 -13.38 -23.87 -16.04
N LYS A 731 -13.10 -25.08 -15.51
CA LYS A 731 -12.78 -25.36 -14.09
C LYS A 731 -11.76 -26.49 -13.99
N GLY A 732 -10.90 -26.45 -12.98
CA GLY A 732 -9.89 -27.48 -12.66
C GLY A 732 -8.57 -26.88 -12.17
N THR A 733 -7.77 -27.67 -11.46
CA THR A 733 -6.52 -27.25 -10.82
C THR A 733 -5.30 -27.49 -11.73
N ALA A 734 -4.57 -26.41 -12.05
CA ALA A 734 -3.32 -26.46 -12.79
C ALA A 734 -2.16 -27.03 -11.95
N PRO A 735 -1.07 -27.55 -12.55
CA PRO A 735 -0.85 -27.75 -13.98
C PRO A 735 -1.70 -28.89 -14.57
N PHE A 736 -2.25 -28.66 -15.76
CA PHE A 736 -2.97 -29.68 -16.52
C PHE A 736 -2.00 -30.58 -17.28
N HIS A 737 -2.26 -31.89 -17.26
CA HIS A 737 -1.48 -32.88 -17.97
C HIS A 737 -2.21 -33.28 -19.26
N ILE A 738 -1.59 -33.04 -20.40
CA ILE A 738 -2.16 -33.36 -21.71
C ILE A 738 -1.55 -34.67 -22.18
N ILE A 739 -2.40 -35.68 -22.33
CA ILE A 739 -2.00 -37.05 -22.67
C ILE A 739 -2.62 -37.40 -24.02
N VAL A 740 -1.81 -37.85 -24.98
CA VAL A 740 -2.27 -38.32 -26.29
C VAL A 740 -1.87 -39.78 -26.45
N ASN A 741 -2.84 -40.66 -26.69
CA ASN A 741 -2.64 -42.12 -26.82
C ASN A 741 -1.84 -42.72 -25.64
N GLU A 742 -2.27 -42.39 -24.42
CA GLU A 742 -1.64 -42.81 -23.15
C GLU A 742 -0.21 -42.29 -22.92
N LYS A 743 0.30 -41.39 -23.76
CA LYS A 743 1.60 -40.74 -23.57
C LYS A 743 1.41 -39.27 -23.17
N LEU A 744 2.02 -38.88 -22.05
CA LEU A 744 2.09 -37.48 -21.64
C LEU A 744 2.82 -36.67 -22.73
N LEU A 745 2.15 -35.66 -23.28
CA LEU A 745 2.70 -34.78 -24.31
C LEU A 745 3.35 -33.55 -23.68
N PHE A 746 2.63 -32.83 -22.82
CA PHE A 746 3.13 -31.69 -22.05
C PHE A 746 2.26 -31.40 -20.82
N GLN A 747 2.75 -30.52 -19.95
CA GLN A 747 2.00 -29.92 -18.85
C GLN A 747 1.89 -28.41 -19.06
N THR A 748 0.78 -27.79 -18.63
CA THR A 748 0.59 -26.34 -18.75
C THR A 748 -0.21 -25.78 -17.57
N ASN A 749 0.07 -24.54 -17.19
CA ASN A 749 -0.78 -23.77 -16.26
C ASN A 749 -1.85 -22.94 -17.00
N GLU A 750 -1.79 -22.89 -18.34
CA GLU A 750 -2.75 -22.14 -19.15
C GLU A 750 -4.09 -22.88 -19.28
N ASN A 751 -5.19 -22.14 -19.10
CA ASN A 751 -6.55 -22.67 -19.25
C ASN A 751 -6.96 -22.84 -20.73
N SER A 752 -6.14 -22.41 -21.69
CA SER A 752 -6.41 -22.57 -23.12
C SER A 752 -5.15 -23.00 -23.83
N PHE A 753 -5.23 -24.09 -24.60
CA PHE A 753 -4.10 -24.65 -25.31
C PHE A 753 -4.54 -25.48 -26.51
N ASP A 754 -3.54 -25.82 -27.33
CA ASP A 754 -3.73 -26.55 -28.56
C ASP A 754 -2.92 -27.85 -28.57
N VAL A 755 -3.52 -28.91 -29.10
CA VAL A 755 -2.92 -30.24 -29.20
C VAL A 755 -2.92 -30.66 -30.66
N ALA A 756 -1.75 -30.98 -31.21
CA ALA A 756 -1.66 -31.60 -32.53
C ALA A 756 -2.22 -33.03 -32.45
N VAL A 757 -3.14 -33.39 -33.34
CA VAL A 757 -3.86 -34.67 -33.30
C VAL A 757 -4.04 -35.27 -34.69
N SER A 758 -4.08 -36.60 -34.76
CA SER A 758 -4.36 -37.41 -35.95
C SER A 758 -5.67 -38.19 -35.81
N HIS A 759 -6.21 -38.69 -36.93
CA HIS A 759 -7.36 -39.61 -36.90
C HIS A 759 -7.04 -40.82 -36.03
N GLY A 760 -7.91 -41.13 -35.06
CA GLY A 760 -7.78 -42.24 -34.13
C GLY A 760 -7.11 -41.88 -32.80
N ASP A 761 -6.63 -40.64 -32.62
CA ASP A 761 -6.00 -40.23 -31.35
C ASP A 761 -7.03 -40.13 -30.23
N ILE A 762 -6.64 -40.49 -29.01
CA ILE A 762 -7.38 -40.20 -27.78
C ILE A 762 -6.60 -39.16 -26.99
N VAL A 763 -7.21 -37.99 -26.76
CA VAL A 763 -6.64 -36.92 -25.94
C VAL A 763 -7.33 -36.92 -24.57
N LYS A 764 -6.54 -37.05 -23.50
CA LYS A 764 -6.98 -36.89 -22.12
C LYS A 764 -6.34 -35.64 -21.51
N VAL A 765 -7.11 -34.89 -20.73
CA VAL A 765 -6.63 -33.77 -19.92
C VAL A 765 -6.96 -34.07 -18.47
N THR A 766 -5.94 -34.16 -17.62
CA THR A 766 -6.11 -34.36 -16.18
C THR A 766 -5.61 -33.15 -15.40
N SER A 767 -6.29 -32.84 -14.31
CA SER A 767 -5.86 -31.85 -13.32
C SER A 767 -4.63 -32.34 -12.54
N SER A 768 -3.93 -31.43 -11.86
CA SER A 768 -2.91 -31.78 -10.87
C SER A 768 -3.52 -32.39 -9.61
N ALA A 769 -4.78 -32.07 -9.29
CA ALA A 769 -5.57 -32.75 -8.28
C ALA A 769 -6.19 -34.02 -8.91
N GLN A 770 -5.65 -35.19 -8.55
CA GLN A 770 -6.00 -36.50 -9.14
C GLN A 770 -7.50 -36.84 -9.09
N CYS A 771 -8.22 -36.24 -8.15
CA CYS A 771 -9.61 -36.51 -7.86
C CYS A 771 -10.61 -35.62 -8.60
N GLU A 772 -10.16 -34.58 -9.31
CA GLU A 772 -11.06 -33.67 -10.06
C GLU A 772 -11.56 -34.27 -11.38
N GLY A 773 -11.11 -35.48 -11.73
CA GLY A 773 -11.54 -36.23 -12.91
C GLY A 773 -10.63 -36.06 -14.13
N THR A 774 -11.15 -36.41 -15.30
CA THR A 774 -10.41 -36.39 -16.56
C THR A 774 -11.33 -36.02 -17.71
N LEU A 775 -10.96 -35.01 -18.50
CA LEU A 775 -11.61 -34.77 -19.79
C LEU A 775 -10.98 -35.71 -20.82
N SER A 776 -11.79 -36.48 -21.55
CA SER A 776 -11.31 -37.41 -22.57
C SER A 776 -12.06 -37.22 -23.89
N LYS A 777 -11.33 -37.18 -25.01
CA LYS A 777 -11.90 -37.03 -26.35
C LYS A 777 -11.18 -37.89 -27.39
N SER A 778 -11.96 -38.64 -28.17
CA SER A 778 -11.47 -39.38 -29.34
C SER A 778 -11.52 -38.50 -30.60
N ILE A 779 -10.51 -38.61 -31.47
CA ILE A 779 -10.34 -37.78 -32.67
C ILE A 779 -10.71 -38.57 -33.93
N GLU A 780 -11.69 -38.09 -34.69
CA GLU A 780 -12.10 -38.67 -35.98
C GLU A 780 -11.98 -37.63 -37.10
N ILE A 781 -11.10 -37.91 -38.08
CA ILE A 781 -10.90 -37.10 -39.30
C ILE A 781 -11.24 -37.98 -40.52
N LEU A 782 -12.42 -37.85 -41.12
CA LEU A 782 -12.81 -38.62 -42.32
C LEU A 782 -12.67 -37.76 -43.59
N GLU A 783 -12.03 -38.28 -44.65
CA GLU A 783 -12.13 -37.75 -46.03
C GLU A 783 -13.19 -38.57 -46.80
N ASP A 784 -14.12 -37.90 -47.50
CA ASP A 784 -15.30 -38.52 -48.12
C ASP A 784 -14.98 -39.52 -49.26
N ILE A 785 -15.66 -40.68 -49.26
CA ILE A 785 -15.63 -41.67 -50.36
C ILE A 785 -16.53 -41.17 -51.50
N VAL A 786 -15.96 -40.89 -52.67
CA VAL A 786 -16.69 -40.32 -53.83
C VAL A 786 -16.54 -41.20 -55.08
N ALA A 787 -17.61 -41.33 -55.86
CA ALA A 787 -17.61 -41.96 -57.18
C ALA A 787 -17.75 -40.94 -58.31
N TYR A 788 -16.97 -41.10 -59.40
CA TYR A 788 -17.03 -40.24 -60.58
C TYR A 788 -16.69 -40.99 -61.87
N PRO A 789 -17.43 -40.76 -62.98
CA PRO A 789 -18.70 -40.04 -63.04
C PRO A 789 -19.84 -40.84 -62.40
N ASN A 790 -20.76 -40.14 -61.72
CA ASN A 790 -22.02 -40.68 -61.21
C ASN A 790 -23.10 -39.61 -61.41
N PRO A 791 -24.01 -39.74 -62.40
CA PRO A 791 -24.34 -40.94 -63.16
C PRO A 791 -23.27 -41.39 -64.15
N THR A 792 -23.18 -42.69 -64.44
CA THR A 792 -22.23 -43.30 -65.39
C THR A 792 -22.94 -43.91 -66.60
N SER A 793 -22.26 -43.95 -67.75
CA SER A 793 -22.68 -44.74 -68.93
C SER A 793 -22.20 -46.21 -68.88
N GLY A 794 -21.46 -46.58 -67.84
CA GLY A 794 -20.98 -47.94 -67.60
C GLY A 794 -19.63 -47.97 -66.87
N ILE A 795 -18.68 -47.11 -67.23
CA ILE A 795 -17.35 -47.06 -66.59
C ILE A 795 -17.30 -45.90 -65.58
N PHE A 796 -16.86 -46.17 -64.35
CA PHE A 796 -16.69 -45.15 -63.32
C PHE A 796 -15.55 -45.51 -62.36
N GLN A 797 -15.09 -44.51 -61.61
CA GLN A 797 -14.02 -44.66 -60.63
C GLN A 797 -14.52 -44.31 -59.23
N ILE A 798 -14.03 -45.02 -58.22
CA ILE A 798 -14.28 -44.70 -56.81
C ILE A 798 -12.96 -44.31 -56.13
N SER A 799 -13.01 -43.29 -55.27
CA SER A 799 -11.90 -42.95 -54.37
C SER A 799 -11.97 -43.83 -53.13
N VAL A 800 -10.87 -44.48 -52.78
CA VAL A 800 -10.73 -45.37 -51.61
C VAL A 800 -9.50 -44.97 -50.78
N PRO A 801 -9.47 -45.26 -49.47
CA PRO A 801 -8.34 -44.93 -48.60
C PRO A 801 -7.00 -45.46 -49.16
N LYS A 802 -5.94 -44.64 -49.13
CA LYS A 802 -4.62 -44.91 -49.79
C LYS A 802 -3.83 -46.11 -49.25
N ASN A 803 -4.27 -46.75 -48.17
CA ASN A 803 -3.46 -47.70 -47.40
C ASN A 803 -3.66 -49.19 -47.76
N GLU A 804 -4.49 -49.52 -48.76
CA GLU A 804 -4.72 -50.91 -49.20
C GLU A 804 -4.21 -51.15 -50.63
N HIS A 805 -3.43 -52.21 -50.85
CA HIS A 805 -2.90 -52.58 -52.18
C HIS A 805 -3.95 -53.27 -53.05
N GLN A 806 -4.91 -53.98 -52.44
CA GLN A 806 -5.98 -54.70 -53.10
C GLN A 806 -7.23 -54.71 -52.20
N ILE A 807 -8.40 -54.40 -52.75
CA ILE A 807 -9.67 -54.34 -52.00
C ILE A 807 -10.75 -55.13 -52.71
N THR A 808 -11.60 -55.85 -51.97
CA THR A 808 -12.73 -56.58 -52.57
C THR A 808 -13.92 -55.65 -52.68
N ILE A 809 -14.53 -55.59 -53.87
CA ILE A 809 -15.72 -54.78 -54.11
C ILE A 809 -16.85 -55.68 -54.59
N ASP A 810 -18.00 -55.54 -53.94
CA ASP A 810 -19.24 -56.16 -54.35
C ASP A 810 -20.13 -55.12 -55.04
N LEU A 811 -20.65 -55.46 -56.21
CA LEU A 811 -21.61 -54.68 -56.95
C LEU A 811 -22.97 -55.38 -56.86
N TYR A 812 -23.97 -54.66 -56.39
CA TYR A 812 -25.35 -55.12 -56.32
C TYR A 812 -26.26 -54.27 -57.18
N HIS A 813 -27.32 -54.87 -57.73
CA HIS A 813 -28.50 -54.12 -58.12
C HIS A 813 -29.21 -53.55 -56.89
N ILE A 814 -30.05 -52.53 -57.07
CA ILE A 814 -30.84 -51.92 -55.98
C ILE A 814 -31.74 -52.93 -55.23
N ASN A 815 -32.12 -54.04 -55.86
CA ASN A 815 -32.86 -55.14 -55.24
C ASN A 815 -31.96 -56.13 -54.44
N SER A 816 -30.70 -55.75 -54.18
CA SER A 816 -29.68 -56.58 -53.50
C SER A 816 -29.26 -57.85 -54.23
N GLN A 817 -29.55 -57.97 -55.53
CA GLN A 817 -29.01 -59.05 -56.36
C GLN A 817 -27.53 -58.77 -56.68
N LEU A 818 -26.64 -59.71 -56.34
CA LEU A 818 -25.21 -59.58 -56.61
C LEU A 818 -24.94 -59.64 -58.12
N VAL A 819 -24.31 -58.58 -58.64
CA VAL A 819 -23.86 -58.46 -60.03
C VAL A 819 -22.44 -59.01 -60.16
N SER A 820 -21.54 -58.59 -59.28
CA SER A 820 -20.17 -59.13 -59.23
C SER A 820 -19.54 -58.93 -57.85
N SER A 821 -18.61 -59.81 -57.49
CA SER A 821 -17.76 -59.70 -56.30
C SER A 821 -16.34 -60.08 -56.70
N LYS A 822 -15.42 -59.11 -56.72
CA LYS A 822 -14.05 -59.32 -57.19
C LYS A 822 -13.05 -58.43 -56.43
N PRO A 823 -11.80 -58.88 -56.27
CA PRO A 823 -10.74 -58.04 -55.74
C PRO A 823 -10.18 -57.11 -56.83
N TYR A 824 -9.95 -55.85 -56.47
CA TYR A 824 -9.41 -54.80 -57.33
C TYR A 824 -8.10 -54.26 -56.77
N LEU A 825 -7.12 -54.04 -57.65
CA LEU A 825 -5.89 -53.33 -57.28
C LEU A 825 -6.17 -51.84 -57.13
N VAL A 826 -5.72 -51.25 -56.03
CA VAL A 826 -5.86 -49.81 -55.78
C VAL A 826 -4.67 -49.09 -56.39
N THR A 827 -4.93 -48.19 -57.34
CA THR A 827 -3.88 -47.37 -57.96
C THR A 827 -4.11 -45.91 -57.59
N ASN A 828 -3.18 -45.29 -56.85
CA ASN A 828 -3.26 -43.92 -56.36
C ASN A 828 -4.57 -43.58 -55.59
N GLY A 829 -5.02 -44.49 -54.73
CA GLY A 829 -6.25 -44.30 -53.92
C GLY A 829 -7.53 -44.38 -54.73
N LYS A 830 -7.50 -45.00 -55.92
CA LYS A 830 -8.68 -45.13 -56.78
C LYS A 830 -8.82 -46.52 -57.38
N VAL A 831 -10.07 -46.90 -57.64
CA VAL A 831 -10.45 -48.18 -58.27
C VAL A 831 -11.41 -47.92 -59.43
N ASN A 832 -11.12 -48.52 -60.59
CA ASN A 832 -11.98 -48.44 -61.77
C ASN A 832 -12.95 -49.62 -61.82
N LEU A 833 -14.24 -49.31 -62.01
CA LEU A 833 -15.34 -50.27 -62.08
C LEU A 833 -16.06 -50.15 -63.42
N ASN A 834 -16.67 -51.25 -63.85
CA ASN A 834 -17.32 -51.35 -65.15
C ASN A 834 -18.64 -52.11 -65.05
N LEU A 835 -19.71 -51.46 -65.52
CA LEU A 835 -21.07 -51.97 -65.63
C LEU A 835 -21.53 -52.03 -67.09
N VAL A 836 -20.65 -51.88 -68.09
CA VAL A 836 -21.00 -52.02 -69.52
C VAL A 836 -21.59 -53.42 -69.76
N GLY A 837 -22.79 -53.47 -70.35
CA GLY A 837 -23.57 -54.71 -70.53
C GLY A 837 -24.70 -54.91 -69.52
N GLU A 838 -24.64 -54.26 -68.35
CA GLU A 838 -25.72 -54.33 -67.35
C GLU A 838 -26.89 -53.38 -67.68
N PRO A 839 -28.13 -53.62 -67.23
CA PRO A 839 -29.26 -52.72 -67.45
C PRO A 839 -29.07 -51.31 -66.86
N SER A 840 -29.71 -50.28 -67.42
CA SER A 840 -29.79 -48.95 -66.78
C SER A 840 -30.51 -49.07 -65.44
N GLY A 841 -30.04 -48.36 -64.41
CA GLY A 841 -30.60 -48.46 -63.06
C GLY A 841 -29.63 -48.06 -61.95
N VAL A 842 -30.07 -48.28 -60.71
CA VAL A 842 -29.29 -47.98 -59.51
C VAL A 842 -28.51 -49.22 -59.07
N TYR A 843 -27.22 -49.03 -58.81
CA TYR A 843 -26.30 -50.03 -58.31
C TYR A 843 -25.75 -49.60 -56.94
N ILE A 844 -25.46 -50.56 -56.09
CA ILE A 844 -24.76 -50.34 -54.81
C ILE A 844 -23.36 -50.93 -54.94
N VAL A 845 -22.36 -50.09 -54.74
CA VAL A 845 -20.95 -50.51 -54.65
C VAL A 845 -20.63 -50.66 -53.17
N LYS A 846 -20.40 -51.88 -52.71
CA LYS A 846 -19.95 -52.18 -51.36
C LYS A 846 -18.45 -52.46 -51.37
N ILE A 847 -17.72 -51.67 -50.61
CA ILE A 847 -16.26 -51.73 -50.49
C ILE A 847 -15.95 -52.56 -49.24
N ASN A 848 -15.42 -53.75 -49.43
CA ASN A 848 -15.10 -54.69 -48.36
C ASN A 848 -13.63 -54.53 -47.94
N GLY A 849 -13.38 -53.61 -47.01
CA GLY A 849 -12.10 -53.41 -46.31
C GLY A 849 -12.26 -53.49 -44.79
N LYS A 850 -11.28 -53.02 -44.00
CA LYS A 850 -11.34 -53.03 -42.52
C LYS A 850 -12.59 -52.34 -41.96
N ASN A 851 -13.05 -51.26 -42.61
CA ASN A 851 -14.32 -50.59 -42.34
C ASN A 851 -15.18 -50.66 -43.62
N PRO A 852 -16.15 -51.59 -43.70
CA PRO A 852 -16.98 -51.72 -44.88
C PRO A 852 -17.83 -50.47 -45.12
N SER A 853 -17.86 -49.97 -46.35
CA SER A 853 -18.67 -48.82 -46.74
C SER A 853 -19.41 -49.09 -48.04
N ALA A 854 -20.48 -48.34 -48.31
CA ALA A 854 -21.28 -48.51 -49.51
C ALA A 854 -21.65 -47.15 -50.11
N ILE A 855 -21.63 -47.07 -51.44
CA ILE A 855 -22.04 -45.89 -52.18
C ILE A 855 -22.99 -46.28 -53.32
N GLN A 856 -23.89 -45.38 -53.66
CA GLN A 856 -24.89 -45.58 -54.71
C GLN A 856 -24.39 -45.03 -56.05
N ILE A 857 -24.52 -45.82 -57.11
CA ILE A 857 -24.15 -45.47 -58.48
C ILE A 857 -25.39 -45.52 -59.35
N LEU A 858 -25.64 -44.45 -60.09
CA LEU A 858 -26.69 -44.40 -61.10
C LEU A 858 -26.06 -44.70 -62.47
N LYS A 859 -26.55 -45.74 -63.15
CA LYS A 859 -26.19 -46.03 -64.54
C LYS A 859 -27.32 -45.58 -65.47
N ASN A 860 -27.00 -44.70 -66.39
CA ASN A 860 -27.91 -44.21 -67.43
C ASN A 860 -28.06 -45.22 -68.57
#